data_AF-A0A8H4HBP1-F1
#
_entry.id   AF-A0A8H4HBP1-F1
#
_cell.length_a   1.000
_cell.length_b   1.000
_cell.length_c   1.000
_cell.angle_alpha   90.00
_cell.angle_beta   90.00
_cell.angle_gamma   90.00
#
_symmetry.space_group_name_H-M   'P 1'
#
loop_
_entity.id
_entity.type
_entity.pdbx_description
1 polymer ?
#
loop_
_entity_poly.entity_id
_entity_poly.type
_entity_poly.pdbx_seq_one_letter_code
_entity_poly.pdbx_strand_id
1 'polypeptide(L)'
;MVLKRKSVFDPPVEDDGRKTKTRAASKAPLQEADQSSFACRIGRDAQEAPSDGKRSLTQDRRSRLCLLKTLTQELVDSIDLLRDHAGHDVTNAIIELDNAFRRAETALSPISRPDNNSVEFVRTQENGNSFSIPELPPILDSSLELAVFTHPGLSKDSKSTYDRLEILGDAYIELIATRLIWSRFEDLSSGQISQIRELLVKNETLSEFAALYGLDGRASVPQDLLNQPRRWTKTKGDIFESYVAAIILSRPTDGYHVAERWLTQLWLPRLSDTVIPRTALDAKETLAKRIMGKGVKLKYVDERSPVQSRDPAKAVAVPMASMLQAIRYSRGKLAIIDQLQLPYVEKFITIQTSEDAWHAIKEMRVRGAPAIAIVAALALASELNTLIVHDKLSSGAEEVKLFIREKLDYLVSSRPTAVNLSDAARKLESTISDHADTPGATGRTVAEAFIRAAEDMMTKDLDDNMKIGKNGAEWISKHALAARKSTATVLTHCNTGSLATSGYGTALGVIRALASKKALEHAYCTETRPYNQGSRLTAFELVHDKLPATLITDSMVAALLANTKAEVDAIVVGADRVAANGDTANKIGTYGLAVLAKYHGVKFLVAAPLTTIDLGTKSGEDIVIEERPAAEVTKIKGPVDGDHSADIVKLETVHIAAKGINVWNPAFDVTPSTLIDGIITEVGVIEKETDGQFHLERLFIDNSAS
;
A
#
# COMPACT_ATOMS: atom_id res chain seq x y z
N MET A 1 47.78 21.73 -7.30
CA MET A 1 48.93 21.13 -8.00
C MET A 1 48.44 20.60 -9.35
N VAL A 2 48.57 21.43 -10.38
CA VAL A 2 48.92 21.15 -11.79
C VAL A 2 48.69 19.71 -12.35
N LEU A 3 47.73 19.63 -13.30
CA LEU A 3 47.72 18.85 -14.57
C LEU A 3 47.51 17.31 -14.50
N LYS A 4 46.94 16.60 -15.50
CA LYS A 4 46.43 16.86 -16.86
C LYS A 4 45.66 15.60 -17.33
N ARG A 5 44.64 15.78 -18.20
CA ARG A 5 44.33 15.10 -19.50
C ARG A 5 44.74 13.62 -19.67
N LYS A 6 43.98 12.70 -20.30
CA LYS A 6 43.27 12.70 -21.61
C LYS A 6 42.71 11.24 -21.75
N SER A 7 41.44 10.99 -22.09
CA SER A 7 40.85 10.83 -23.44
C SER A 7 40.82 9.39 -24.02
N VAL A 8 39.67 9.06 -24.64
CA VAL A 8 39.48 8.45 -25.98
C VAL A 8 39.07 6.95 -26.11
N PHE A 9 37.83 6.80 -26.62
CA PHE A 9 37.29 5.92 -27.69
C PHE A 9 37.01 4.41 -27.48
N ASP A 10 35.69 4.10 -27.49
CA ASP A 10 34.91 3.37 -28.53
C ASP A 10 35.06 1.85 -28.83
N PRO A 11 33.97 1.22 -29.36
CA PRO A 11 33.46 -0.17 -29.12
C PRO A 11 33.78 -1.10 -30.34
N PRO A 12 32.95 -2.04 -30.89
CA PRO A 12 31.71 -2.78 -30.51
C PRO A 12 31.77 -4.31 -30.85
N VAL A 13 30.59 -4.96 -31.14
CA VAL A 13 30.28 -6.14 -32.03
C VAL A 13 29.48 -7.25 -31.29
N GLU A 14 28.16 -7.45 -31.57
CA GLU A 14 27.49 -8.39 -32.55
C GLU A 14 27.37 -9.85 -32.01
N ASP A 15 26.46 -10.78 -32.32
CA ASP A 15 25.35 -10.95 -33.29
C ASP A 15 24.52 -12.23 -32.92
N ASP A 16 23.34 -12.35 -33.55
CA ASP A 16 22.69 -13.52 -34.19
C ASP A 16 21.69 -14.51 -33.53
N GLY A 17 20.57 -14.71 -34.26
CA GLY A 17 20.08 -16.02 -34.70
C GLY A 17 18.88 -16.70 -33.97
N ARG A 18 17.58 -16.63 -34.36
CA ARG A 18 16.77 -17.24 -35.48
C ARG A 18 15.95 -18.52 -35.14
N LYS A 19 14.76 -18.64 -35.81
CA LYS A 19 13.85 -19.80 -36.11
C LYS A 19 12.57 -19.91 -35.24
N THR A 20 11.31 -19.71 -35.69
CA THR A 20 10.38 -20.27 -36.73
C THR A 20 9.66 -21.58 -36.39
N LYS A 21 8.29 -21.60 -36.41
CA LYS A 21 7.35 -22.54 -37.12
C LYS A 21 5.88 -22.44 -36.58
N THR A 22 4.90 -21.99 -37.38
CA THR A 22 3.82 -22.67 -38.20
C THR A 22 2.56 -23.22 -37.47
N ARG A 23 1.35 -22.68 -37.76
CA ARG A 23 0.14 -23.22 -38.52
C ARG A 23 -0.74 -24.24 -37.74
N ALA A 24 -2.07 -24.36 -37.82
CA ALA A 24 -3.20 -24.03 -38.73
C ALA A 24 -4.54 -24.11 -37.89
N ALA A 25 -5.60 -23.31 -38.03
CA ALA A 25 -6.69 -23.16 -39.04
C ALA A 25 -7.78 -24.26 -39.09
N SER A 26 -9.03 -23.91 -38.72
CA SER A 26 -10.32 -24.44 -39.24
C SER A 26 -11.47 -23.46 -38.87
N LYS A 27 -11.96 -22.65 -39.81
CA LYS A 27 -13.19 -22.79 -40.66
C LYS A 27 -14.56 -22.61 -39.95
N ALA A 28 -15.28 -21.59 -40.45
CA ALA A 28 -16.66 -21.11 -40.14
C ALA A 28 -17.77 -22.00 -40.80
N PRO A 29 -19.09 -21.65 -40.96
CA PRO A 29 -19.63 -20.35 -41.46
C PRO A 29 -21.11 -19.95 -41.08
N LEU A 30 -21.59 -18.88 -41.76
CA LEU A 30 -22.98 -18.44 -42.06
C LEU A 30 -23.59 -17.43 -41.06
N GLN A 31 -24.13 -16.26 -41.45
CA GLN A 31 -25.08 -15.97 -42.54
C GLN A 31 -24.95 -14.53 -43.09
N GLU A 32 -25.25 -14.37 -44.39
CA GLU A 32 -25.32 -13.14 -45.20
C GLU A 32 -26.73 -12.52 -45.24
N ALA A 33 -26.80 -11.20 -45.48
CA ALA A 33 -27.73 -10.51 -46.40
C ALA A 33 -27.13 -9.10 -46.66
N ASP A 34 -26.43 -8.81 -47.77
CA ASP A 34 -26.90 -8.44 -49.13
C ASP A 34 -27.82 -7.19 -49.14
N GLN A 35 -27.67 -6.15 -49.99
CA GLN A 35 -26.99 -6.03 -51.29
C GLN A 35 -26.96 -4.55 -51.77
N SER A 36 -25.83 -4.09 -52.32
CA SER A 36 -25.62 -3.19 -53.51
C SER A 36 -26.29 -1.79 -53.60
N SER A 37 -25.82 -0.75 -54.30
CA SER A 37 -24.80 -0.56 -55.35
C SER A 37 -24.57 0.96 -55.54
N PHE A 38 -23.33 1.40 -55.80
CA PHE A 38 -22.97 2.20 -57.00
C PHE A 38 -21.43 2.22 -57.10
N ALA A 39 -20.93 1.72 -58.22
CA ALA A 39 -19.51 1.61 -58.56
C ALA A 39 -19.13 2.65 -59.64
N CYS A 40 -17.82 2.72 -59.94
CA CYS A 40 -17.14 3.23 -61.16
C CYS A 40 -16.28 4.51 -60.90
N ARG A 41 -14.99 4.66 -61.26
CA ARG A 41 -13.95 3.84 -61.93
C ARG A 41 -12.59 4.60 -61.87
N ILE A 42 -11.49 3.86 -61.69
CA ILE A 42 -10.15 3.95 -62.37
C ILE A 42 -9.29 5.22 -62.16
N GLY A 43 -7.97 5.19 -61.97
CA GLY A 43 -6.94 4.16 -62.18
C GLY A 43 -5.67 4.43 -61.34
N ARG A 44 -4.92 3.39 -60.94
CA ARG A 44 -3.72 2.86 -61.62
C ARG A 44 -2.61 3.91 -61.81
N ASP A 45 -1.66 3.93 -60.87
CA ASP A 45 -0.22 3.82 -61.14
C ASP A 45 0.55 3.70 -59.82
N ALA A 46 1.13 2.53 -59.57
CA ALA A 46 2.41 2.32 -58.87
C ALA A 46 2.65 0.81 -58.68
N GLN A 47 3.56 0.27 -59.50
CA GLN A 47 4.05 -1.10 -59.49
C GLN A 47 4.98 -1.39 -58.28
N GLU A 48 4.86 -2.64 -57.80
CA GLU A 48 5.89 -3.59 -57.32
C GLU A 48 7.06 -3.17 -56.39
N ALA A 49 6.96 -3.73 -55.16
CA ALA A 49 7.99 -4.44 -54.35
C ALA A 49 9.14 -3.67 -53.65
N PRO A 50 9.80 -4.22 -52.59
CA PRO A 50 9.66 -5.53 -51.95
C PRO A 50 9.43 -5.49 -50.42
N SER A 51 9.20 -6.70 -49.87
CA SER A 51 9.18 -7.05 -48.46
C SER A 51 10.51 -6.77 -47.74
N ASP A 52 10.50 -5.90 -46.72
CA ASP A 52 11.33 -6.07 -45.52
C ASP A 52 10.96 -5.06 -44.42
N GLY A 53 11.08 -5.49 -43.16
CA GLY A 53 11.29 -4.60 -42.03
C GLY A 53 10.04 -4.08 -41.30
N LYS A 54 10.05 -4.24 -39.97
CA LYS A 54 9.16 -3.58 -39.01
C LYS A 54 8.93 -2.10 -39.38
N ARG A 55 7.79 -1.76 -40.01
CA ARG A 55 7.33 -0.36 -40.06
C ARG A 55 6.74 -0.01 -38.70
N SER A 56 7.39 0.92 -38.01
CA SER A 56 6.89 1.50 -36.77
C SER A 56 5.50 2.11 -36.98
N LEU A 57 4.59 1.92 -36.03
CA LEU A 57 3.27 2.59 -35.95
C LEU A 57 3.35 4.12 -36.16
N THR A 58 4.51 4.74 -35.88
CA THR A 58 4.75 6.16 -36.10
C THR A 58 4.91 6.55 -37.58
N GLN A 59 5.37 5.64 -38.44
CA GLN A 59 5.57 5.90 -39.87
C GLN A 59 4.27 5.81 -40.67
N ASP A 60 3.38 4.86 -40.30
CA ASP A 60 2.03 4.75 -40.87
C ASP A 60 1.15 5.95 -40.47
N ARG A 61 1.26 6.42 -39.22
CA ARG A 61 0.57 7.64 -38.75
C ARG A 61 1.02 8.91 -39.48
N ARG A 62 2.32 9.08 -39.72
CA ARG A 62 2.84 10.22 -40.52
C ARG A 62 2.35 10.19 -41.97
N SER A 63 2.26 9.00 -42.57
CA SER A 63 1.76 8.85 -43.94
C SER A 63 0.27 9.23 -44.07
N ARG A 64 -0.55 8.86 -43.08
CA ARG A 64 -1.98 9.22 -43.07
C ARG A 64 -2.23 10.70 -42.80
N LEU A 65 -1.40 11.31 -41.94
CA LEU A 65 -1.48 12.75 -41.67
C LEU A 65 -1.12 13.58 -42.90
N CYS A 66 -0.10 13.14 -43.67
CA CYS A 66 0.29 13.77 -44.93
C CYS A 66 -0.85 13.69 -45.96
N LEU A 67 -1.45 12.50 -46.12
CA LEU A 67 -2.60 12.31 -47.01
C LEU A 67 -3.80 13.18 -46.62
N LEU A 68 -4.13 13.24 -45.33
CA LEU A 68 -5.22 14.08 -44.82
C LEU A 68 -4.95 15.57 -45.09
N LYS A 69 -3.71 16.02 -44.91
CA LYS A 69 -3.30 17.40 -45.21
C LYS A 69 -3.49 17.72 -46.69
N THR A 70 -3.01 16.85 -47.59
CA THR A 70 -3.16 17.05 -49.05
C THR A 70 -4.63 17.13 -49.46
N LEU A 71 -5.46 16.20 -48.99
CA LEU A 71 -6.90 16.21 -49.28
C LEU A 71 -7.60 17.46 -48.72
N THR A 72 -7.19 17.93 -47.53
CA THR A 72 -7.74 19.15 -46.93
C THR A 72 -7.37 20.38 -47.77
N GLN A 73 -6.14 20.47 -48.27
CA GLN A 73 -5.70 21.57 -49.13
C GLN A 73 -6.44 21.56 -50.48
N GLU A 74 -6.64 20.39 -51.09
CA GLU A 74 -7.41 20.25 -52.34
C GLU A 74 -8.88 20.69 -52.17
N LEU A 75 -9.48 20.42 -51.01
CA LEU A 75 -10.83 20.87 -50.65
C LEU A 75 -10.89 22.39 -50.41
N VAL A 76 -9.87 22.97 -49.79
CA VAL A 76 -9.76 24.43 -49.60
C VAL A 76 -9.57 25.14 -50.95
N ASP A 77 -8.75 24.59 -51.84
CA ASP A 77 -8.50 25.18 -53.15
C ASP A 77 -9.74 25.11 -54.06
N SER A 78 -10.66 24.18 -53.77
CA SER A 78 -11.94 23.99 -54.47
C SER A 78 -13.16 24.54 -53.70
N ILE A 79 -12.94 25.34 -52.65
CA ILE A 79 -13.97 25.66 -51.66
C ILE A 79 -15.12 26.51 -52.22
N ASP A 80 -14.85 27.32 -53.24
CA ASP A 80 -15.87 28.10 -53.94
C ASP A 80 -16.81 27.22 -54.78
N LEU A 81 -16.33 26.07 -55.28
CA LEU A 81 -17.16 25.08 -55.98
C LEU A 81 -17.99 24.22 -55.00
N LEU A 82 -17.49 24.05 -53.78
CA LEU A 82 -18.16 23.30 -52.71
C LEU A 82 -19.27 24.10 -52.02
N ARG A 83 -19.20 25.45 -52.01
CA ARG A 83 -20.24 26.30 -51.43
C ARG A 83 -21.63 26.11 -52.04
N ASP A 84 -21.70 25.71 -53.31
CA ASP A 84 -22.97 25.46 -54.00
C ASP A 84 -23.59 24.08 -53.68
N HIS A 85 -22.83 23.15 -53.08
CA HIS A 85 -23.25 21.75 -52.87
C HIS A 85 -23.09 21.25 -51.42
N ALA A 86 -22.31 21.93 -50.59
CA ALA A 86 -22.04 21.57 -49.19
C ALA A 86 -22.55 22.68 -48.25
N GLY A 87 -23.18 22.27 -47.15
CA GLY A 87 -23.67 23.21 -46.13
C GLY A 87 -22.55 24.05 -45.53
N HIS A 88 -22.88 25.28 -45.11
CA HIS A 88 -21.93 26.26 -44.56
C HIS A 88 -21.04 25.71 -43.43
N ASP A 89 -21.56 24.76 -42.65
CA ASP A 89 -20.87 24.08 -41.56
C ASP A 89 -19.71 23.18 -42.04
N VAL A 90 -19.88 22.51 -43.18
CA VAL A 90 -18.85 21.63 -43.76
C VAL A 90 -17.69 22.47 -44.30
N THR A 91 -18.03 23.58 -44.97
CA THR A 91 -17.06 24.54 -45.51
C THR A 91 -16.22 25.17 -44.39
N ASN A 92 -16.86 25.54 -43.27
CA ASN A 92 -16.18 26.07 -42.09
C ASN A 92 -15.25 25.02 -41.45
N ALA A 93 -15.70 23.77 -41.32
CA ALA A 93 -14.89 22.69 -40.74
C ALA A 93 -13.62 22.41 -41.58
N ILE A 94 -13.71 22.47 -42.91
CA ILE A 94 -12.56 22.31 -43.81
C ILE A 94 -11.54 23.44 -43.60
N ILE A 95 -11.99 24.69 -43.48
CA ILE A 95 -11.14 25.86 -43.23
C ILE A 95 -10.47 25.75 -41.85
N GLU A 96 -11.20 25.35 -40.81
CA GLU A 96 -10.64 25.17 -39.47
C GLU A 96 -9.57 24.08 -39.42
N LEU A 97 -9.77 22.99 -40.15
CA LEU A 97 -8.80 21.90 -40.26
C LEU A 97 -7.52 22.34 -41.00
N ASP A 98 -7.64 23.10 -42.09
CA ASP A 98 -6.48 23.67 -42.80
C ASP A 98 -5.69 24.64 -41.91
N ASN A 99 -6.41 25.52 -41.18
CA ASN A 99 -5.79 26.43 -40.22
C ASN A 99 -5.05 25.68 -39.10
N ALA A 100 -5.57 24.52 -38.67
CA ALA A 100 -4.88 23.67 -37.69
C ALA A 100 -3.58 23.08 -38.26
N PHE A 101 -3.56 22.65 -39.53
CA PHE A 101 -2.35 22.19 -40.19
C PHE A 101 -1.31 23.30 -40.35
N ARG A 102 -1.71 24.51 -40.77
CA ARG A 102 -0.80 25.66 -40.90
C ARG A 102 -0.17 26.07 -39.56
N ARG A 103 -0.95 26.03 -38.47
CA ARG A 103 -0.44 26.26 -37.09
C ARG A 103 0.59 25.20 -36.66
N ALA A 104 0.34 23.93 -37.01
CA ALA A 104 1.28 22.86 -36.70
C ALA A 104 2.61 23.00 -37.46
N GLU A 105 2.59 23.51 -38.69
CA GLU A 105 3.81 23.72 -39.49
C GLU A 105 4.61 24.95 -39.04
N THR A 106 3.94 26.01 -38.60
CA THR A 106 4.61 27.17 -37.98
C THR A 106 5.29 26.80 -36.66
N ALA A 107 4.75 25.83 -35.92
CA ALA A 107 5.39 25.28 -34.72
C ALA A 107 6.59 24.35 -35.01
N LEU A 108 6.79 23.91 -36.26
CA LEU A 108 7.83 22.96 -36.67
C LEU A 108 8.98 23.58 -37.50
N SER A 109 8.97 24.90 -37.70
CA SER A 109 10.10 25.59 -38.32
C SER A 109 11.30 25.66 -37.36
N PRO A 110 12.53 25.35 -37.79
CA PRO A 110 13.67 25.23 -36.90
C PRO A 110 14.03 26.60 -36.32
N ILE A 111 13.96 26.72 -35.00
CA ILE A 111 14.57 27.85 -34.27
C ILE A 111 16.08 27.76 -34.47
N SER A 112 16.59 28.60 -35.37
CA SER A 112 18.01 28.95 -35.44
C SER A 112 18.45 29.44 -34.06
N ARG A 113 19.50 28.83 -33.49
CA ARG A 113 20.14 29.30 -32.26
C ARG A 113 20.48 30.79 -32.38
N PRO A 114 20.04 31.66 -31.46
CA PRO A 114 20.61 32.99 -31.38
C PRO A 114 21.99 32.91 -30.73
N ASP A 115 22.96 33.52 -31.39
CA ASP A 115 24.29 33.78 -30.87
C ASP A 115 24.25 34.53 -29.54
N ASN A 116 25.18 34.16 -28.67
CA ASN A 116 25.62 34.99 -27.55
C ASN A 116 26.19 36.30 -28.12
N ASN A 117 25.37 37.35 -28.24
CA ASN A 117 25.69 38.74 -27.94
C ASN A 117 24.63 39.70 -28.49
N SER A 118 24.39 40.77 -27.73
CA SER A 118 23.69 42.00 -28.10
C SER A 118 22.20 41.91 -28.47
N VAL A 119 21.35 42.09 -27.46
CA VAL A 119 20.24 43.03 -27.58
C VAL A 119 20.43 44.10 -26.51
N GLU A 120 20.58 45.34 -26.96
CA GLU A 120 20.85 46.52 -26.16
C GLU A 120 19.74 46.77 -25.13
N PHE A 121 20.13 46.83 -23.87
CA PHE A 121 19.35 47.45 -22.82
C PHE A 121 19.32 48.96 -23.08
N VAL A 122 18.15 49.49 -23.42
CA VAL A 122 17.86 50.91 -23.25
C VAL A 122 17.89 51.19 -21.74
N ARG A 123 18.99 51.79 -21.27
CA ARG A 123 19.09 52.39 -19.95
C ARG A 123 18.16 53.61 -19.87
N THR A 124 16.99 53.43 -19.29
CA THR A 124 16.24 54.54 -18.69
C THR A 124 16.33 54.41 -17.17
N GLN A 125 17.20 55.28 -16.64
CA GLN A 125 17.27 55.89 -15.32
C GLN A 125 16.78 55.12 -14.08
N GLU A 126 17.72 55.07 -13.12
CA GLU A 126 17.51 54.82 -11.69
C GLU A 126 16.28 55.58 -11.16
N ASN A 127 15.31 54.84 -10.62
CA ASN A 127 14.44 55.25 -9.51
C ASN A 127 13.70 54.03 -8.96
N GLY A 128 13.91 53.74 -7.67
CA GLY A 128 13.06 52.93 -6.78
C GLY A 128 12.48 51.62 -7.33
N ASN A 129 13.02 50.49 -6.86
CA ASN A 129 12.49 49.15 -7.11
C ASN A 129 11.07 49.01 -6.51
N SER A 130 10.04 49.43 -7.25
CA SER A 130 8.63 49.22 -6.92
C SER A 130 8.09 48.13 -7.81
N PHE A 131 7.58 47.08 -7.17
CA PHE A 131 6.96 45.95 -7.83
C PHE A 131 5.67 46.40 -8.54
N SER A 132 5.67 46.51 -9.88
CA SER A 132 4.46 46.85 -10.63
C SER A 132 3.66 45.59 -10.95
N ILE A 133 2.44 45.54 -10.41
CA ILE A 133 1.46 44.48 -10.65
C ILE A 133 0.96 44.61 -12.10
N PRO A 134 0.84 43.51 -12.88
CA PRO A 134 0.33 43.59 -14.25
C PRO A 134 -1.13 44.07 -14.28
N GLU A 135 -1.57 44.65 -15.39
CA GLU A 135 -2.96 45.13 -15.53
C GLU A 135 -3.96 43.98 -15.44
N LEU A 136 -5.06 44.18 -14.71
CA LEU A 136 -6.12 43.19 -14.55
C LEU A 136 -6.92 43.06 -15.87
N PRO A 137 -6.99 41.88 -16.49
CA PRO A 137 -7.77 41.72 -17.72
C PRO A 137 -9.27 41.94 -17.47
N PRO A 138 -9.97 42.67 -18.36
CA PRO A 138 -11.40 42.91 -18.20
C PRO A 138 -12.21 41.65 -18.54
N ILE A 139 -13.30 41.42 -17.80
CA ILE A 139 -14.34 40.46 -18.16
C ILE A 139 -15.31 41.18 -19.11
N LEU A 140 -15.44 40.71 -20.35
CA LEU A 140 -16.26 41.39 -21.37
C LEU A 140 -17.76 41.07 -21.28
N ASP A 141 -18.12 40.03 -20.53
CA ASP A 141 -19.49 39.61 -20.32
C ASP A 141 -19.97 40.08 -18.94
N SER A 142 -20.93 41.02 -18.93
CA SER A 142 -21.44 41.60 -17.69
C SER A 142 -22.13 40.59 -16.77
N SER A 143 -22.67 39.50 -17.31
CA SER A 143 -23.29 38.44 -16.51
C SER A 143 -22.24 37.60 -15.78
N LEU A 144 -21.13 37.27 -16.47
CA LEU A 144 -19.99 36.60 -15.85
C LEU A 144 -19.30 37.50 -14.82
N GLU A 145 -19.16 38.79 -15.13
CA GLU A 145 -18.57 39.75 -14.19
C GLU A 145 -19.40 39.84 -12.90
N LEU A 146 -20.74 39.91 -13.00
CA LEU A 146 -21.61 39.91 -11.83
C LEU A 146 -21.51 38.60 -11.03
N ALA A 147 -21.43 37.46 -11.73
CA ALA A 147 -21.36 36.15 -11.09
C ALA A 147 -20.08 35.96 -10.26
N VAL A 148 -18.93 36.39 -10.78
CA VAL A 148 -17.62 36.31 -10.08
C VAL A 148 -17.66 37.00 -8.72
N PHE A 149 -18.39 38.10 -8.60
CA PHE A 149 -18.48 38.88 -7.36
C PHE A 149 -19.69 38.55 -6.50
N THR A 150 -20.40 37.44 -6.76
CA THR A 150 -21.58 37.05 -5.99
C THR A 150 -21.36 35.71 -5.29
N HIS A 151 -21.34 35.72 -3.96
CA HIS A 151 -21.13 34.52 -3.15
C HIS A 151 -22.33 33.55 -3.22
N PRO A 152 -22.12 32.21 -3.27
CA PRO A 152 -23.19 31.20 -3.33
C PRO A 152 -24.20 31.28 -2.18
N GLY A 153 -23.78 31.83 -1.03
CA GLY A 153 -24.65 32.10 0.12
C GLY A 153 -25.69 33.21 -0.08
N LEU A 154 -25.62 34.01 -1.16
CA LEU A 154 -26.56 35.12 -1.43
C LEU A 154 -27.59 34.80 -2.51
N SER A 155 -27.35 33.80 -3.36
CA SER A 155 -28.26 33.39 -4.43
C SER A 155 -28.26 31.87 -4.57
N LYS A 156 -29.45 31.27 -4.75
CA LYS A 156 -29.59 29.82 -5.00
C LYS A 156 -29.37 29.45 -6.47
N ASP A 157 -29.30 30.43 -7.37
CA ASP A 157 -28.99 30.18 -8.78
C ASP A 157 -27.48 30.14 -8.99
N SER A 158 -26.95 28.93 -9.17
CA SER A 158 -25.52 28.67 -9.40
C SER A 158 -24.92 29.40 -10.62
N LYS A 159 -25.74 29.89 -11.57
CA LYS A 159 -25.26 30.69 -12.72
C LYS A 159 -25.02 32.15 -12.38
N SER A 160 -25.65 32.64 -11.31
CA SER A 160 -25.53 34.02 -10.83
C SER A 160 -24.44 34.22 -9.77
N THR A 161 -23.68 33.15 -9.47
CA THR A 161 -22.69 33.09 -8.40
C THR A 161 -21.37 32.52 -8.93
N TYR A 162 -20.28 32.70 -8.20
CA TYR A 162 -18.98 32.20 -8.63
C TYR A 162 -18.85 30.66 -8.57
N ASP A 163 -19.78 29.94 -7.93
CA ASP A 163 -19.74 28.49 -7.64
C ASP A 163 -19.36 27.59 -8.83
N ARG A 164 -19.88 27.86 -10.03
CA ARG A 164 -19.53 27.09 -11.23
C ARG A 164 -18.23 27.55 -11.88
N LEU A 165 -17.92 28.83 -11.73
CA LEU A 165 -16.76 29.46 -12.32
C LEU A 165 -15.49 29.13 -11.55
N GLU A 166 -15.55 28.96 -10.22
CA GLU A 166 -14.39 28.55 -9.40
C GLU A 166 -13.83 27.20 -9.88
N ILE A 167 -14.71 26.22 -10.11
CA ILE A 167 -14.33 24.86 -10.53
C ILE A 167 -13.60 24.89 -11.88
N LEU A 168 -14.10 25.70 -12.82
CA LEU A 168 -13.48 25.86 -14.13
C LEU A 168 -12.18 26.67 -14.04
N GLY A 169 -12.15 27.66 -13.17
CA GLY A 169 -11.02 28.54 -12.91
C GLY A 169 -9.81 27.80 -12.35
N ASP A 170 -10.04 26.96 -11.35
CA ASP A 170 -9.03 26.08 -10.75
C ASP A 170 -8.36 25.21 -11.82
N ALA A 171 -9.14 24.52 -12.65
CA ALA A 171 -8.61 23.69 -13.74
C ALA A 171 -7.74 24.49 -14.73
N TYR A 172 -8.12 25.73 -15.07
CA TYR A 172 -7.30 26.60 -15.92
C TYR A 172 -6.02 27.05 -15.22
N ILE A 173 -6.10 27.43 -13.95
CA ILE A 173 -4.95 27.86 -13.15
C ILE A 173 -3.94 26.71 -13.02
N GLU A 174 -4.38 25.50 -12.69
CA GLU A 174 -3.51 24.32 -12.59
C GLU A 174 -2.80 24.01 -13.91
N LEU A 175 -3.51 24.08 -15.04
CA LEU A 175 -2.96 23.83 -16.36
C LEU A 175 -1.92 24.90 -16.74
N ILE A 176 -2.24 26.17 -16.56
CA ILE A 176 -1.36 27.29 -16.91
C ILE A 176 -0.11 27.27 -16.01
N ALA A 177 -0.26 27.04 -14.71
CA ALA A 177 0.84 26.92 -13.76
C ALA A 177 1.76 25.74 -14.11
N THR A 178 1.19 24.57 -14.37
CA THR A 178 1.95 23.36 -14.74
C THR A 178 2.74 23.58 -16.02
N ARG A 179 2.14 24.19 -17.04
CA ARG A 179 2.82 24.46 -18.31
C ARG A 179 3.92 25.52 -18.16
N LEU A 180 3.69 26.57 -17.37
CA LEU A 180 4.71 27.58 -17.06
C LEU A 180 5.92 26.93 -16.38
N ILE A 181 5.70 26.11 -15.35
CA ILE A 181 6.78 25.43 -14.62
C ILE A 181 7.52 24.46 -15.53
N TRP A 182 6.79 23.63 -16.28
CA TRP A 182 7.37 22.67 -17.22
C TRP A 182 8.25 23.34 -18.28
N SER A 183 7.78 24.46 -18.85
CA SER A 183 8.53 25.20 -19.88
C SER A 183 9.75 25.97 -19.37
N ARG A 184 9.80 26.27 -18.06
CA ARG A 184 10.83 27.14 -17.48
C ARG A 184 11.88 26.39 -16.67
N PHE A 185 11.54 25.21 -16.16
CA PHE A 185 12.37 24.45 -15.23
C PHE A 185 12.59 23.02 -15.72
N GLU A 186 13.40 22.87 -16.77
CA GLU A 186 13.71 21.56 -17.37
C GLU A 186 14.60 20.68 -16.46
N ASP A 187 15.39 21.30 -15.58
CA ASP A 187 16.39 20.64 -14.73
C ASP A 187 15.89 20.32 -13.31
N LEU A 188 14.63 20.63 -12.98
CA LEU A 188 14.09 20.38 -11.64
C LEU A 188 13.49 18.97 -11.52
N SER A 189 13.65 18.36 -10.34
CA SER A 189 13.02 17.08 -10.04
C SER A 189 11.49 17.20 -9.95
N SER A 190 10.78 16.09 -10.14
CA SER A 190 9.30 16.06 -10.02
C SER A 190 8.80 16.57 -8.67
N GLY A 191 9.54 16.32 -7.58
CA GLY A 191 9.22 16.84 -6.25
C GLY A 191 9.32 18.36 -6.16
N GLN A 192 10.36 18.96 -6.76
CA GLN A 192 10.54 20.41 -6.79
C GLN A 192 9.49 21.08 -7.70
N ILE A 193 9.19 20.48 -8.85
CA ILE A 193 8.12 20.94 -9.75
C ILE A 193 6.76 20.96 -9.03
N SER A 194 6.47 19.91 -8.24
CA SER A 194 5.23 19.84 -7.44
C SER A 194 5.16 20.92 -6.37
N GLN A 195 6.26 21.18 -5.66
CA GLN A 195 6.33 22.22 -4.63
C GLN A 195 6.13 23.63 -5.20
N ILE A 196 6.72 23.92 -6.36
CA ILE A 196 6.53 25.20 -7.05
C ILE A 196 5.07 25.33 -7.50
N ARG A 197 4.48 24.26 -8.04
CA ARG A 197 3.07 24.29 -8.45
C ARG A 197 2.16 24.59 -7.28
N GLU A 198 2.33 23.90 -6.15
CA GLU A 198 1.56 24.13 -4.92
C GLU A 198 1.70 25.58 -4.43
N LEU A 199 2.91 26.15 -4.49
CA LEU A 199 3.13 27.56 -4.14
C LEU A 199 2.31 28.53 -5.00
N LEU A 200 2.13 28.24 -6.30
CA LEU A 200 1.42 29.14 -7.22
C LEU A 200 -0.11 29.04 -7.10
N VAL A 201 -0.64 27.85 -6.79
CA VAL A 201 -2.08 27.57 -6.86
C VAL A 201 -2.78 27.47 -5.51
N LYS A 202 -2.04 27.43 -4.39
CA LYS A 202 -2.68 27.37 -3.05
C LYS A 202 -3.55 28.59 -2.77
N ASN A 203 -4.63 28.36 -2.00
CA ASN A 203 -5.62 29.37 -1.64
C ASN A 203 -5.03 30.64 -1.03
N GLU A 204 -3.98 30.54 -0.21
CA GLU A 204 -3.33 31.72 0.37
C GLU A 204 -2.76 32.64 -0.71
N THR A 205 -2.14 32.08 -1.73
CA THR A 205 -1.51 32.83 -2.82
C THR A 205 -2.55 33.43 -3.75
N LEU A 206 -3.61 32.68 -4.10
CA LEU A 206 -4.71 33.22 -4.90
C LEU A 206 -5.48 34.33 -4.14
N SER A 207 -5.70 34.15 -2.83
CA SER A 207 -6.29 35.17 -1.96
C SER A 207 -5.45 36.45 -1.88
N GLU A 208 -4.12 36.32 -1.83
CA GLU A 208 -3.21 37.48 -1.87
C GLU A 208 -3.37 38.25 -3.17
N PHE A 209 -3.48 37.57 -4.32
CA PHE A 209 -3.70 38.22 -5.60
C PHE A 209 -5.08 38.87 -5.69
N ALA A 210 -6.14 38.21 -5.21
CA ALA A 210 -7.47 38.79 -5.16
C ALA A 210 -7.49 40.11 -4.38
N ALA A 211 -6.86 40.14 -3.20
CA ALA A 211 -6.77 41.35 -2.38
C ALA A 211 -5.93 42.45 -3.05
N LEU A 212 -4.86 42.06 -3.72
CA LEU A 212 -3.93 42.97 -4.38
C LEU A 212 -4.54 43.68 -5.61
N TYR A 213 -5.53 43.05 -6.25
CA TYR A 213 -6.36 43.68 -7.29
C TYR A 213 -7.66 44.32 -6.75
N GLY A 214 -7.91 44.25 -5.44
CA GLY A 214 -9.14 44.76 -4.82
C GLY A 214 -10.41 44.01 -5.25
N LEU A 215 -10.28 42.75 -5.68
CA LEU A 215 -11.42 41.90 -6.09
C LEU A 215 -12.33 41.57 -4.90
N ASP A 216 -11.73 41.41 -3.73
CA ASP A 216 -12.41 41.13 -2.48
C ASP A 216 -13.34 42.27 -2.04
N GLY A 217 -12.96 43.53 -2.31
CA GLY A 217 -13.81 44.71 -2.07
C GLY A 217 -15.02 44.82 -3.00
N ARG A 218 -15.02 44.09 -4.13
CA ARG A 218 -16.13 44.05 -5.09
C ARG A 218 -17.13 42.93 -4.76
N ALA A 219 -16.75 41.98 -3.91
CA ALA A 219 -17.53 40.78 -3.64
C ALA A 219 -18.73 41.06 -2.73
N SER A 220 -19.91 40.65 -3.17
CA SER A 220 -21.12 40.55 -2.36
C SER A 220 -21.08 39.22 -1.61
N VAL A 221 -20.86 39.29 -0.29
CA VAL A 221 -20.76 38.12 0.59
C VAL A 221 -21.64 38.24 1.85
N PRO A 222 -22.03 37.12 2.49
CA PRO A 222 -22.69 37.15 3.80
C PRO A 222 -21.86 37.85 4.88
N GLN A 223 -22.49 38.67 5.71
CA GLN A 223 -21.80 39.51 6.72
C GLN A 223 -21.03 38.70 7.79
N ASP A 224 -21.50 37.49 8.10
CA ASP A 224 -20.84 36.59 9.05
C ASP A 224 -19.51 36.02 8.52
N LEU A 225 -19.32 36.02 7.20
CA LEU A 225 -18.13 35.49 6.54
C LEU A 225 -16.89 36.37 6.80
N LEU A 226 -17.08 37.69 6.89
CA LEU A 226 -16.01 38.66 7.13
C LEU A 226 -15.36 38.48 8.52
N ASN A 227 -16.09 37.92 9.47
CA ASN A 227 -15.60 37.63 10.82
C ASN A 227 -14.91 36.25 10.93
N GLN A 228 -14.73 35.54 9.81
CA GLN A 228 -14.16 34.19 9.76
C GLN A 228 -12.91 34.15 8.87
N PRO A 229 -11.72 34.51 9.41
CA PRO A 229 -10.51 34.75 8.60
C PRO A 229 -10.13 33.62 7.65
N ARG A 230 -10.22 32.36 8.11
CA ARG A 230 -9.90 31.19 7.27
C ARG A 230 -10.89 30.99 6.13
N ARG A 231 -12.19 31.20 6.38
CA ARG A 231 -13.22 31.10 5.34
C ARG A 231 -13.11 32.26 4.36
N TRP A 232 -12.78 33.45 4.85
CA TRP A 232 -12.55 34.62 4.00
C TRP A 232 -11.34 34.45 3.07
N THR A 233 -10.23 33.88 3.55
CA THR A 233 -9.09 33.52 2.69
C THR A 233 -9.51 32.55 1.59
N LYS A 234 -10.31 31.51 1.91
CA LYS A 234 -10.83 30.59 0.90
C LYS A 234 -11.68 31.33 -0.14
N THR A 235 -12.68 32.10 0.30
CA THR A 235 -13.57 32.84 -0.60
C THR A 235 -12.82 33.79 -1.54
N LYS A 236 -11.75 34.43 -1.08
CA LYS A 236 -10.90 35.26 -1.96
C LYS A 236 -10.16 34.43 -3.02
N GLY A 237 -9.74 33.21 -2.69
CA GLY A 237 -9.21 32.25 -3.65
C GLY A 237 -10.26 31.87 -4.69
N ASP A 238 -11.45 31.46 -4.25
CA ASP A 238 -12.59 31.10 -5.10
C ASP A 238 -12.98 32.25 -6.07
N ILE A 239 -12.97 33.50 -5.60
CA ILE A 239 -13.21 34.71 -6.42
C ILE A 239 -12.11 34.87 -7.47
N PHE A 240 -10.84 34.61 -7.13
CA PHE A 240 -9.74 34.71 -8.09
C PHE A 240 -9.84 33.63 -9.18
N GLU A 241 -10.13 32.40 -8.80
CA GLU A 241 -10.34 31.27 -9.71
C GLU A 241 -11.49 31.57 -10.68
N SER A 242 -12.64 31.97 -10.15
CA SER A 242 -13.79 32.33 -10.97
C SER A 242 -13.52 33.52 -11.88
N TYR A 243 -12.73 34.51 -11.45
CA TYR A 243 -12.29 35.63 -12.30
C TYR A 243 -11.47 35.13 -13.50
N VAL A 244 -10.55 34.17 -13.29
CA VAL A 244 -9.79 33.54 -14.39
C VAL A 244 -10.74 32.86 -15.39
N ALA A 245 -11.70 32.07 -14.91
CA ALA A 245 -12.69 31.44 -15.77
C ALA A 245 -13.50 32.46 -16.56
N ALA A 246 -13.92 33.57 -15.93
CA ALA A 246 -14.70 34.61 -16.57
C ALA A 246 -13.93 35.38 -17.65
N ILE A 247 -12.62 35.65 -17.47
CA ILE A 247 -11.77 36.20 -18.53
C ILE A 247 -11.79 35.28 -19.76
N ILE A 248 -11.62 33.97 -19.53
CA ILE A 248 -11.51 32.98 -20.61
C ILE A 248 -12.85 32.84 -21.34
N LEU A 249 -13.95 32.73 -20.60
CA LEU A 249 -15.29 32.54 -21.18
C LEU A 249 -15.83 33.80 -21.87
N SER A 250 -15.51 35.00 -21.37
CA SER A 250 -15.95 36.26 -21.99
C SER A 250 -15.21 36.60 -23.29
N ARG A 251 -14.18 35.82 -23.65
CA ARG A 251 -13.33 36.04 -24.84
C ARG A 251 -13.14 34.74 -25.64
N PRO A 252 -14.07 34.39 -26.55
CA PRO A 252 -14.07 33.09 -27.22
C PRO A 252 -12.83 32.78 -28.08
N THR A 253 -12.12 33.80 -28.55
CA THR A 253 -11.02 33.65 -29.51
C THR A 253 -9.63 33.67 -28.88
N ASP A 254 -9.41 34.45 -27.82
CA ASP A 254 -8.09 34.66 -27.21
C ASP A 254 -8.09 34.63 -25.68
N GLY A 255 -9.23 34.33 -25.02
CA GLY A 255 -9.39 34.39 -23.57
C GLY A 255 -8.37 33.56 -22.80
N TYR A 256 -8.10 32.33 -23.25
CA TYR A 256 -7.07 31.47 -22.65
C TYR A 256 -5.69 32.13 -22.69
N HIS A 257 -5.28 32.68 -23.84
CA HIS A 257 -3.96 33.31 -23.99
C HIS A 257 -3.83 34.62 -23.20
N VAL A 258 -4.93 35.37 -23.06
CA VAL A 258 -4.97 36.57 -22.21
C VAL A 258 -4.76 36.18 -20.74
N ALA A 259 -5.51 35.19 -20.24
CA ALA A 259 -5.36 34.69 -18.88
C ALA A 259 -3.97 34.09 -18.63
N GLU A 260 -3.46 33.29 -19.56
CA GLU A 260 -2.13 32.68 -19.52
C GLU A 260 -1.01 33.72 -19.39
N ARG A 261 -1.06 34.78 -20.21
CA ARG A 261 -0.08 35.86 -20.19
C ARG A 261 -0.14 36.63 -18.87
N TRP A 262 -1.34 36.97 -18.42
CA TRP A 262 -1.57 37.69 -17.17
C TRP A 262 -1.07 36.91 -15.95
N LEU A 263 -1.49 35.65 -15.80
CA LEU A 263 -1.04 34.78 -14.71
C LEU A 263 0.47 34.54 -14.74
N THR A 264 1.06 34.38 -15.93
CA THR A 264 2.52 34.25 -16.07
C THR A 264 3.23 35.50 -15.57
N GLN A 265 2.80 36.71 -15.97
CA GLN A 265 3.38 37.97 -15.48
C GLN A 265 3.21 38.13 -13.96
N LEU A 266 2.08 37.67 -13.42
CA LEU A 266 1.77 37.74 -12.00
C LEU A 266 2.65 36.78 -11.17
N TRP A 267 2.93 35.58 -11.68
CA TRP A 267 3.72 34.57 -11.00
C TRP A 267 5.23 34.72 -11.19
N LEU A 268 5.69 35.28 -12.32
CA LEU A 268 7.12 35.41 -12.65
C LEU A 268 7.96 36.05 -11.52
N PRO A 269 7.49 37.11 -10.84
CA PRO A 269 8.23 37.71 -9.74
C PRO A 269 8.29 36.81 -8.51
N ARG A 270 7.18 36.13 -8.18
CA ARG A 270 7.21 35.11 -7.12
C ARG A 270 8.16 33.98 -7.46
N LEU A 271 8.22 33.54 -8.71
CA LEU A 271 9.17 32.52 -9.17
C LEU A 271 10.61 33.02 -9.18
N SER A 272 10.83 34.34 -9.22
CA SER A 272 12.15 34.97 -9.15
C SER A 272 12.61 35.22 -7.70
N ASP A 273 11.69 35.58 -6.82
CA ASP A 273 11.88 35.74 -5.37
C ASP A 273 11.91 34.39 -4.63
N THR A 274 11.32 33.36 -5.23
CA THR A 274 11.57 31.97 -4.87
C THR A 274 12.97 31.62 -5.35
N VAL A 275 13.97 32.16 -4.67
CA VAL A 275 15.20 31.45 -4.43
C VAL A 275 14.76 30.14 -3.79
N ILE A 276 14.48 29.12 -4.60
CA ILE A 276 14.61 27.73 -4.16
C ILE A 276 16.00 27.75 -3.54
N PRO A 277 16.15 27.59 -2.22
CA PRO A 277 17.47 27.66 -1.63
C PRO A 277 18.31 26.63 -2.36
N ARG A 278 19.33 27.10 -3.11
CA ARG A 278 20.46 26.25 -3.48
C ARG A 278 21.23 25.79 -2.24
N THR A 279 20.73 26.08 -1.03
CA THR A 279 21.38 25.87 0.26
C THR A 279 20.38 25.36 1.31
N ALA A 280 19.94 24.11 1.15
CA ALA A 280 19.86 23.16 2.29
C ALA A 280 20.90 22.04 2.14
N LEU A 281 21.89 22.23 1.26
CA LEU A 281 23.00 21.33 0.99
C LEU A 281 24.27 22.16 0.78
N ASP A 282 24.75 22.89 1.79
CA ASP A 282 26.08 23.51 1.68
C ASP A 282 26.97 23.30 2.92
N ALA A 283 26.40 23.04 4.10
CA ALA A 283 27.20 22.63 5.24
C ALA A 283 27.96 21.32 4.96
N LYS A 284 27.33 20.36 4.27
CA LYS A 284 27.94 19.05 3.93
C LYS A 284 29.00 19.17 2.84
N GLU A 285 28.76 19.99 1.83
CA GLU A 285 29.64 20.14 0.66
C GLU A 285 30.85 21.05 0.95
N THR A 286 30.64 22.14 1.70
CA THR A 286 31.71 23.01 2.21
C THR A 286 32.61 22.27 3.22
N LEU A 287 32.03 21.44 4.08
CA LEU A 287 32.75 20.57 5.00
C LEU A 287 33.55 19.50 4.25
N ALA A 288 32.97 18.84 3.23
CA ALA A 288 33.67 17.88 2.39
C ALA A 288 34.87 18.50 1.64
N LYS A 289 34.73 19.73 1.12
CA LYS A 289 35.82 20.46 0.45
C LYS A 289 36.95 20.84 1.42
N ARG A 290 36.64 21.29 2.64
CA ARG A 290 37.65 21.59 3.67
C ARG A 290 38.37 20.34 4.19
N ILE A 291 37.69 19.21 4.22
CA ILE A 291 38.23 17.97 4.77
C ILE A 291 39.08 17.21 3.73
N MET A 292 38.63 17.14 2.46
CA MET A 292 39.44 16.56 1.39
C MET A 292 40.69 17.41 1.06
N GLY A 293 40.63 18.74 1.25
CA GLY A 293 41.75 19.66 1.00
C GLY A 293 42.92 19.57 1.98
N LYS A 294 42.76 18.92 3.14
CA LYS A 294 43.81 18.78 4.17
C LYS A 294 44.33 17.36 4.37
N GLY A 295 44.00 16.43 3.45
CA GLY A 295 44.45 15.04 3.55
C GLY A 295 43.89 14.30 4.77
N VAL A 296 42.83 14.81 5.41
CA VAL A 296 42.19 14.16 6.54
C VAL A 296 41.27 13.06 6.01
N LYS A 297 41.60 11.80 6.32
CA LYS A 297 40.69 10.67 6.09
C LYS A 297 39.50 10.78 7.02
N LEU A 298 38.33 11.09 6.47
CA LEU A 298 37.07 10.96 7.20
C LEU A 298 36.71 9.49 7.35
N LYS A 299 36.54 9.07 8.60
CA LYS A 299 35.83 7.85 8.93
C LYS A 299 34.38 8.24 9.17
N TYR A 300 33.55 8.04 8.16
CA TYR A 300 32.10 8.18 8.32
C TYR A 300 31.60 7.00 9.15
N VAL A 301 30.87 7.30 10.23
CA VAL A 301 30.10 6.33 11.01
C VAL A 301 28.67 6.83 10.97
N ASP A 302 27.81 6.13 10.25
CA ASP A 302 26.36 6.38 10.26
C ASP A 302 25.78 5.88 11.58
N GLU A 303 25.02 6.71 12.31
CA GLU A 303 24.26 6.22 13.48
C GLU A 303 23.01 5.42 13.07
N ARG A 304 22.55 5.53 11.81
CA ARG A 304 21.89 4.51 10.94
C ARG A 304 21.19 5.18 9.74
N SER A 305 21.38 4.64 8.54
CA SER A 305 20.66 5.03 7.31
C SER A 305 19.32 4.28 7.18
N PRO A 306 18.26 4.82 6.53
CA PRO A 306 17.06 4.07 6.18
C PRO A 306 17.43 2.93 5.22
N VAL A 307 17.07 1.70 5.56
CA VAL A 307 17.30 0.54 4.68
C VAL A 307 16.25 0.56 3.58
N GLN A 308 16.52 1.29 2.49
CA GLN A 308 15.95 0.93 1.19
C GLN A 308 16.93 -0.03 0.51
N SER A 309 16.74 -1.33 0.76
CA SER A 309 17.38 -2.36 -0.05
C SER A 309 16.73 -2.35 -1.44
N ARG A 310 17.36 -1.67 -2.40
CA ARG A 310 17.15 -1.88 -3.84
C ARG A 310 18.15 -2.88 -4.40
N ASP A 311 18.49 -3.91 -3.61
CA ASP A 311 19.33 -5.01 -4.07
C ASP A 311 18.52 -6.31 -4.00
N PRO A 312 17.87 -6.75 -5.10
CA PRO A 312 17.03 -7.95 -5.12
C PRO A 312 17.79 -9.27 -4.89
N ALA A 313 19.10 -9.24 -4.61
CA ALA A 313 19.97 -10.39 -4.74
C ALA A 313 20.38 -11.09 -3.43
N LYS A 314 19.94 -10.66 -2.24
CA LYS A 314 20.32 -11.35 -0.98
C LYS A 314 19.18 -11.47 0.04
N ALA A 315 18.12 -12.20 -0.31
CA ALA A 315 17.38 -12.94 0.70
C ALA A 315 18.33 -14.02 1.28
N VAL A 316 18.91 -13.73 2.45
CA VAL A 316 19.69 -14.73 3.19
C VAL A 316 18.67 -15.67 3.82
N ALA A 317 18.71 -16.95 3.45
CA ALA A 317 17.92 -17.97 4.14
C ALA A 317 18.23 -17.88 5.65
N VAL A 318 17.21 -17.63 6.48
CA VAL A 318 17.38 -17.55 7.93
C VAL A 318 17.57 -18.98 8.44
N PRO A 319 18.76 -19.37 8.93
CA PRO A 319 18.92 -20.68 9.55
C PRO A 319 18.01 -20.77 10.78
N MET A 320 17.41 -21.94 11.02
CA MET A 320 16.51 -22.18 12.16
C MET A 320 17.08 -21.71 13.52
N ALA A 321 18.40 -21.75 13.67
CA ALA A 321 19.11 -21.33 14.89
C ALA A 321 19.09 -19.80 15.15
N SER A 322 18.71 -18.97 14.18
CA SER A 322 18.63 -17.50 14.32
C SER A 322 17.20 -16.96 14.31
N MET A 323 16.19 -17.82 14.35
CA MET A 323 14.78 -17.40 14.39
C MET A 323 14.37 -16.91 15.78
N LEU A 324 13.49 -15.90 15.82
CA LEU A 324 12.91 -15.42 17.07
C LEU A 324 12.13 -16.53 17.77
N GLN A 325 12.46 -16.78 19.04
CA GLN A 325 11.79 -17.76 19.90
C GLN A 325 10.96 -17.02 20.95
N ALA A 326 9.64 -17.03 20.79
CA ALA A 326 8.74 -16.41 21.75
C ALA A 326 8.62 -17.22 23.06
N ILE A 327 8.77 -18.54 22.96
CA ILE A 327 8.71 -19.49 24.06
C ILE A 327 10.08 -20.19 24.12
N ARG A 328 10.77 -20.06 25.25
CA ARG A 328 12.00 -20.78 25.56
C ARG A 328 11.71 -21.77 26.66
N TYR A 329 11.76 -23.04 26.31
CA TYR A 329 11.52 -24.13 27.25
C TYR A 329 12.72 -25.07 27.31
N SER A 330 13.07 -25.44 28.52
CA SER A 330 13.83 -26.64 28.85
C SER A 330 13.17 -27.25 30.08
N ARG A 331 13.31 -28.55 30.30
CA ARG A 331 12.59 -29.23 31.39
C ARG A 331 12.81 -28.51 32.75
N GLY A 332 11.69 -28.08 33.35
CA GLY A 332 11.69 -27.31 34.61
C GLY A 332 12.03 -25.82 34.50
N LYS A 333 12.16 -25.27 33.28
CA LYS A 333 12.46 -23.86 33.03
C LYS A 333 11.69 -23.37 31.81
N LEU A 334 10.70 -22.52 32.04
CA LEU A 334 9.95 -21.82 31.01
C LEU A 334 10.26 -20.32 31.06
N ALA A 335 10.53 -19.72 29.92
CA ALA A 335 10.59 -18.28 29.74
C ALA A 335 9.84 -17.89 28.47
N ILE A 336 9.14 -16.76 28.52
CA ILE A 336 8.39 -16.21 27.39
C ILE A 336 8.82 -14.77 27.13
N ILE A 337 8.72 -14.33 25.88
CA ILE A 337 8.89 -12.92 25.55
C ILE A 337 7.67 -12.10 26.03
N ASP A 338 7.92 -10.96 26.68
CA ASP A 338 6.86 -10.03 27.07
C ASP A 338 6.41 -9.20 25.87
N GLN A 339 5.35 -9.67 25.21
CA GLN A 339 4.85 -9.04 23.98
C GLN A 339 4.24 -7.66 24.20
N LEU A 340 3.99 -7.22 25.45
CA LEU A 340 3.52 -5.87 25.72
C LEU A 340 4.62 -4.82 25.56
N GLN A 341 5.89 -5.24 25.68
CA GLN A 341 7.05 -4.35 25.56
C GLN A 341 7.57 -4.23 24.12
N LEU A 342 7.19 -5.16 23.25
CA LEU A 342 7.47 -5.09 21.83
C LEU A 342 6.73 -3.92 21.16
N PRO A 343 7.32 -3.28 20.14
CA PRO A 343 8.63 -3.58 19.53
C PRO A 343 9.83 -2.92 20.22
N TYR A 344 9.62 -2.24 21.35
CA TYR A 344 10.62 -1.33 21.93
C TYR A 344 11.67 -2.02 22.80
N VAL A 345 11.25 -3.04 23.55
CA VAL A 345 12.13 -3.80 24.43
C VAL A 345 11.87 -5.28 24.25
N GLU A 346 12.91 -6.03 23.88
CA GLU A 346 12.90 -7.49 23.86
C GLU A 346 13.28 -8.01 25.26
N LYS A 347 12.26 -8.36 26.05
CA LYS A 347 12.45 -8.87 27.42
C LYS A 347 11.82 -10.25 27.56
N PHE A 348 12.58 -11.18 28.12
CA PHE A 348 12.05 -12.47 28.56
C PHE A 348 11.63 -12.41 30.03
N ILE A 349 10.49 -13.01 30.34
CA ILE A 349 10.01 -13.25 31.69
C ILE A 349 10.01 -14.76 31.97
N THR A 350 10.53 -15.14 33.13
CA THR A 350 10.49 -16.52 33.60
C THR A 350 9.09 -16.83 34.12
N ILE A 351 8.57 -18.00 33.79
CA ILE A 351 7.28 -18.53 34.26
C ILE A 351 7.60 -19.76 35.11
N GLN A 352 7.34 -19.67 36.42
CA GLN A 352 7.69 -20.74 37.36
C GLN A 352 6.47 -21.56 37.78
N THR A 353 5.28 -20.94 37.82
CA THR A 353 4.05 -21.59 38.27
C THR A 353 2.90 -21.39 37.30
N SER A 354 1.82 -22.16 37.49
CA SER A 354 0.56 -21.98 36.75
C SER A 354 -0.06 -20.60 36.99
N GLU A 355 0.15 -19.99 38.16
CA GLU A 355 -0.30 -18.62 38.46
C GLU A 355 0.45 -17.58 37.61
N ASP A 356 1.77 -17.70 37.47
CA ASP A 356 2.56 -16.83 36.58
C ASP A 356 2.03 -16.89 35.14
N ALA A 357 1.77 -18.10 34.65
CA ALA A 357 1.24 -18.33 33.31
C ALA A 357 -0.17 -17.76 33.15
N TRP A 358 -1.05 -17.97 34.15
CA TRP A 358 -2.39 -17.40 34.17
C TRP A 358 -2.34 -15.87 34.01
N HIS A 359 -1.49 -15.19 34.78
CA HIS A 359 -1.31 -13.74 34.68
C HIS A 359 -0.74 -13.32 33.32
N ALA A 360 0.29 -14.03 32.84
CA ALA A 360 0.88 -13.74 31.53
C ALA A 360 -0.12 -13.87 30.37
N ILE A 361 -1.02 -14.86 30.43
CA ILE A 361 -2.09 -15.08 29.44
C ILE A 361 -3.18 -14.01 29.60
N LYS A 362 -3.64 -13.76 30.83
CA LYS A 362 -4.70 -12.78 31.12
C LYS A 362 -4.34 -11.38 30.69
N GLU A 363 -3.11 -10.96 30.97
CA GLU A 363 -2.58 -9.63 30.64
C GLU A 363 -2.09 -9.52 29.19
N MET A 364 -2.18 -10.60 28.41
CA MET A 364 -1.71 -10.65 27.02
C MET A 364 -0.20 -10.42 26.84
N ARG A 365 0.63 -10.80 27.84
CA ARG A 365 2.08 -10.89 27.68
C ARG A 365 2.46 -12.02 26.72
N VAL A 366 1.67 -13.10 26.71
CA VAL A 366 1.61 -14.10 25.64
C VAL A 366 0.27 -14.02 24.91
N ARG A 367 0.30 -14.18 23.59
CA ARG A 367 -0.90 -14.22 22.73
C ARG A 367 -0.68 -15.09 21.50
N GLY A 368 -1.77 -15.38 20.80
CA GLY A 368 -1.82 -16.38 19.74
C GLY A 368 -2.45 -17.65 20.30
N ALA A 369 -3.45 -18.17 19.62
CA ALA A 369 -4.22 -19.32 20.08
C ALA A 369 -3.33 -20.53 20.43
N PRO A 370 -2.37 -20.94 19.57
CA PRO A 370 -1.45 -22.02 19.90
C PRO A 370 -0.49 -21.66 21.06
N ALA A 371 0.12 -20.47 21.03
CA ALA A 371 1.09 -20.06 22.04
C ALA A 371 0.50 -20.02 23.46
N ILE A 372 -0.74 -19.55 23.62
CA ILE A 372 -1.42 -19.51 24.93
C ILE A 372 -1.58 -20.93 25.50
N ALA A 373 -2.03 -21.87 24.68
CA ALA A 373 -2.25 -23.26 25.10
C ALA A 373 -0.93 -23.96 25.47
N ILE A 374 0.12 -23.74 24.67
CA ILE A 374 1.45 -24.29 24.90
C ILE A 374 2.08 -23.72 26.17
N VAL A 375 2.00 -22.40 26.39
CA VAL A 375 2.53 -21.77 27.62
C VAL A 375 1.81 -22.28 28.85
N ALA A 376 0.49 -22.44 28.81
CA ALA A 376 -0.28 -23.01 29.92
C ALA A 376 0.18 -24.43 30.26
N ALA A 377 0.28 -25.31 29.26
CA ALA A 377 0.71 -26.69 29.44
C ALA A 377 2.17 -26.78 29.96
N LEU A 378 3.09 -26.02 29.37
CA LEU A 378 4.51 -26.03 29.76
C LEU A 378 4.75 -25.41 31.13
N ALA A 379 3.94 -24.44 31.56
CA ALA A 379 4.03 -23.86 32.90
C ALA A 379 3.67 -24.89 33.97
N LEU A 380 2.56 -25.61 33.78
CA LEU A 380 2.19 -26.71 34.68
C LEU A 380 3.22 -27.85 34.64
N ALA A 381 3.78 -28.15 33.46
CA ALA A 381 4.87 -29.13 33.35
C ALA A 381 6.12 -28.69 34.14
N SER A 382 6.45 -27.40 34.12
CA SER A 382 7.55 -26.83 34.91
C SER A 382 7.28 -26.88 36.42
N GLU A 383 6.04 -26.60 36.83
CA GLU A 383 5.59 -26.69 38.23
C GLU A 383 5.67 -28.13 38.74
N LEU A 384 5.14 -29.10 37.97
CA LEU A 384 5.24 -30.54 38.29
C LEU A 384 6.68 -31.02 38.37
N ASN A 385 7.54 -30.62 37.43
CA ASN A 385 8.96 -30.97 37.47
C ASN A 385 9.63 -30.43 38.74
N THR A 386 9.28 -29.22 39.16
CA THR A 386 9.78 -28.61 40.40
C THR A 386 9.33 -29.41 41.63
N LEU A 387 8.07 -29.84 41.67
CA LEU A 387 7.54 -30.71 42.74
C LEU A 387 8.26 -32.06 42.79
N ILE A 388 8.57 -32.68 41.64
CA ILE A 388 9.33 -33.93 41.55
C ILE A 388 10.75 -33.74 42.09
N VAL A 389 11.48 -32.71 41.63
CA VAL A 389 12.88 -32.48 42.01
C VAL A 389 13.03 -32.19 43.51
N HIS A 390 12.04 -31.55 44.12
CA HIS A 390 12.05 -31.23 45.55
C HIS A 390 11.35 -32.27 46.45
N ASP A 391 10.95 -33.42 45.90
CA ASP A 391 10.24 -34.48 46.63
C ASP A 391 8.98 -33.98 47.35
N LYS A 392 8.23 -33.09 46.69
CA LYS A 392 6.99 -32.47 47.18
C LYS A 392 5.74 -32.94 46.44
N LEU A 393 5.89 -33.78 45.42
CA LEU A 393 4.78 -34.35 44.69
C LEU A 393 4.14 -35.47 45.51
N SER A 394 2.82 -35.57 45.51
CA SER A 394 2.13 -36.74 46.09
C SER A 394 2.57 -38.04 45.40
N SER A 395 2.63 -39.13 46.17
CA SER A 395 2.86 -40.47 45.64
C SER A 395 1.62 -41.08 44.99
N GLY A 396 0.42 -40.56 45.30
CA GLY A 396 -0.86 -41.06 44.78
C GLY A 396 -1.13 -40.58 43.36
N ALA A 397 -1.42 -41.51 42.45
CA ALA A 397 -1.76 -41.19 41.05
C ALA A 397 -3.03 -40.31 40.94
N GLU A 398 -4.07 -40.65 41.70
CA GLU A 398 -5.35 -39.91 41.66
C GLU A 398 -5.22 -38.49 42.23
N GLU A 399 -4.43 -38.30 43.29
CA GLU A 399 -4.19 -36.97 43.86
C GLU A 399 -3.45 -36.05 42.87
N VAL A 400 -2.45 -36.58 42.15
CA VAL A 400 -1.73 -35.81 41.12
C VAL A 400 -2.63 -35.53 39.91
N LYS A 401 -3.47 -36.48 39.49
CA LYS A 401 -4.47 -36.28 38.43
C LYS A 401 -5.45 -35.16 38.77
N LEU A 402 -6.01 -35.16 39.98
CA LEU A 402 -6.90 -34.10 40.46
C LEU A 402 -6.18 -32.75 40.50
N PHE A 403 -4.95 -32.70 41.00
CA PHE A 403 -4.14 -31.48 41.00
C PHE A 403 -3.91 -30.92 39.59
N ILE A 404 -3.57 -31.79 38.61
CA ILE A 404 -3.38 -31.38 37.21
C ILE A 404 -4.67 -30.80 36.65
N ARG A 405 -5.81 -31.46 36.88
CA ARG A 405 -7.12 -31.01 36.40
C ARG A 405 -7.49 -29.65 36.98
N GLU A 406 -7.35 -29.46 38.29
CA GLU A 406 -7.61 -28.17 38.95
C GLU A 406 -6.76 -27.04 38.37
N LYS A 407 -5.47 -27.31 38.09
CA LYS A 407 -4.56 -26.32 37.50
C LYS A 407 -4.90 -26.03 36.03
N LEU A 408 -5.31 -27.02 35.25
CA LEU A 408 -5.79 -26.82 33.88
C LEU A 408 -7.07 -25.99 33.84
N ASP A 409 -8.06 -26.31 34.67
CA ASP A 409 -9.29 -25.53 34.84
C ASP A 409 -8.98 -24.07 35.23
N TYR A 410 -8.06 -23.88 36.17
CA TYR A 410 -7.59 -22.56 36.55
C TYR A 410 -6.95 -21.82 35.36
N LEU A 411 -6.03 -22.45 34.63
CA LEU A 411 -5.38 -21.85 33.46
C LEU A 411 -6.39 -21.48 32.36
N VAL A 412 -7.37 -22.33 32.09
CA VAL A 412 -8.47 -22.06 31.13
C VAL A 412 -9.26 -20.80 31.50
N SER A 413 -9.48 -20.56 32.80
CA SER A 413 -10.20 -19.37 33.27
C SER A 413 -9.52 -18.03 32.96
N SER A 414 -8.22 -18.03 32.59
CA SER A 414 -7.50 -16.81 32.23
C SER A 414 -8.17 -16.10 31.04
N ARG A 415 -8.57 -16.85 30.01
CA ARG A 415 -9.24 -16.35 28.80
C ARG A 415 -10.26 -17.38 28.29
N PRO A 416 -11.48 -17.42 28.86
CA PRO A 416 -12.49 -18.44 28.52
C PRO A 416 -12.93 -18.46 27.05
N THR A 417 -12.71 -17.37 26.31
CA THR A 417 -13.01 -17.27 24.88
C THR A 417 -11.94 -17.92 23.99
N ALA A 418 -10.78 -18.30 24.53
CA ALA A 418 -9.72 -18.99 23.79
C ALA A 418 -9.99 -20.50 23.73
N VAL A 419 -10.78 -20.92 22.74
CA VAL A 419 -11.21 -22.32 22.59
C VAL A 419 -10.04 -23.29 22.48
N ASN A 420 -8.95 -22.91 21.80
CA ASN A 420 -7.75 -23.75 21.69
C ASN A 420 -7.12 -24.11 23.05
N LEU A 421 -7.21 -23.21 24.05
CA LEU A 421 -6.71 -23.49 25.40
C LEU A 421 -7.59 -24.53 26.09
N SER A 422 -8.92 -24.41 25.94
CA SER A 422 -9.87 -25.37 26.50
C SER A 422 -9.75 -26.75 25.84
N ASP A 423 -9.54 -26.78 24.52
CA ASP A 423 -9.35 -28.03 23.77
C ASP A 423 -8.05 -28.73 24.15
N ALA A 424 -6.95 -27.97 24.27
CA ALA A 424 -5.68 -28.51 24.71
C ALA A 424 -5.76 -29.06 26.13
N ALA A 425 -6.40 -28.34 27.05
CA ALA A 425 -6.63 -28.80 28.42
C ALA A 425 -7.40 -30.13 28.45
N ARG A 426 -8.52 -30.24 27.72
CA ARG A 426 -9.30 -31.49 27.63
C ARG A 426 -8.50 -32.66 27.07
N LYS A 427 -7.69 -32.44 26.03
CA LYS A 427 -6.81 -33.48 25.46
C LYS A 427 -5.77 -33.95 26.48
N LEU A 428 -5.16 -33.01 27.21
CA LEU A 428 -4.19 -33.35 28.27
C LEU A 428 -4.86 -34.09 29.43
N GLU A 429 -6.06 -33.68 29.85
CA GLU A 429 -6.84 -34.37 30.89
C GLU A 429 -7.18 -35.82 30.51
N SER A 430 -7.56 -36.05 29.25
CA SER A 430 -7.81 -37.41 28.73
C SER A 430 -6.54 -38.26 28.83
N THR A 431 -5.42 -37.77 28.30
CA THR A 431 -4.12 -38.46 28.36
C THR A 431 -3.73 -38.82 29.79
N ILE A 432 -3.99 -37.93 30.75
CA ILE A 432 -3.68 -38.13 32.17
C ILE A 432 -4.62 -39.11 32.85
N SER A 433 -5.90 -39.09 32.49
CA SER A 433 -6.87 -40.06 33.00
C SER A 433 -6.48 -41.47 32.61
N ASP A 434 -6.14 -41.70 31.34
CA ASP A 434 -5.71 -43.01 30.83
C ASP A 434 -4.45 -43.52 31.55
N HIS A 435 -3.47 -42.64 31.81
CA HIS A 435 -2.25 -43.01 32.53
C HIS A 435 -2.50 -43.30 34.01
N ALA A 436 -3.36 -42.53 34.67
CA ALA A 436 -3.68 -42.72 36.09
C ALA A 436 -4.45 -44.04 36.33
N ASP A 437 -5.25 -44.47 35.36
CA ASP A 437 -6.06 -45.68 35.45
C ASP A 437 -5.24 -46.97 35.15
N THR A 438 -3.97 -46.82 34.76
CA THR A 438 -3.07 -47.94 34.48
C THR A 438 -2.62 -48.66 35.77
N PRO A 439 -2.62 -50.02 35.83
CA PRO A 439 -2.15 -50.75 37.01
C PRO A 439 -0.71 -50.37 37.41
N GLY A 440 -0.53 -49.97 38.67
CA GLY A 440 0.78 -49.56 39.19
C GLY A 440 1.15 -48.10 38.92
N ALA A 441 0.22 -47.28 38.43
CA ALA A 441 0.41 -45.84 38.31
C ALA A 441 0.75 -45.20 39.68
N THR A 442 1.70 -44.27 39.66
CA THR A 442 2.11 -43.46 40.81
C THR A 442 1.95 -41.99 40.47
N GLY A 443 1.93 -41.11 41.47
CA GLY A 443 1.89 -39.67 41.23
C GLY A 443 3.04 -39.20 40.31
N ARG A 444 4.23 -39.79 40.45
CA ARG A 444 5.38 -39.50 39.60
C ARG A 444 5.15 -39.90 38.14
N THR A 445 4.65 -41.11 37.86
CA THR A 445 4.42 -41.55 36.48
C THR A 445 3.35 -40.72 35.79
N VAL A 446 2.31 -40.30 36.54
CA VAL A 446 1.27 -39.39 36.04
C VAL A 446 1.85 -38.01 35.70
N ALA A 447 2.63 -37.42 36.61
CA ALA A 447 3.28 -36.15 36.35
C ALA A 447 4.27 -36.21 35.18
N GLU A 448 5.05 -37.28 35.05
CA GLU A 448 5.96 -37.48 33.92
C GLU A 448 5.22 -37.63 32.59
N ALA A 449 4.06 -38.30 32.58
CA ALA A 449 3.20 -38.39 31.40
C ALA A 449 2.69 -37.00 30.97
N PHE A 450 2.27 -36.17 31.93
CA PHE A 450 1.85 -34.79 31.64
C PHE A 450 2.98 -33.96 31.04
N ILE A 451 4.16 -34.00 31.66
CA ILE A 451 5.32 -33.22 31.21
C ILE A 451 5.67 -33.60 29.76
N ARG A 452 5.70 -34.90 29.44
CA ARG A 452 5.95 -35.39 28.08
C ARG A 452 4.87 -34.90 27.10
N ALA A 453 3.60 -35.04 27.45
CA ALA A 453 2.51 -34.59 26.58
C ALA A 453 2.56 -33.08 26.29
N ALA A 454 2.96 -32.25 27.27
CA ALA A 454 3.16 -30.82 27.08
C ALA A 454 4.39 -30.50 26.19
N GLU A 455 5.50 -31.21 26.38
CA GLU A 455 6.71 -31.11 25.54
C GLU A 455 6.44 -31.54 24.08
N ASP A 456 5.70 -32.63 23.91
CA ASP A 456 5.27 -33.15 22.60
C ASP A 456 4.34 -32.17 21.90
N MET A 457 3.43 -31.52 22.63
CA MET A 457 2.54 -30.49 22.09
C MET A 457 3.31 -29.30 21.50
N MET A 458 4.37 -28.82 22.18
CA MET A 458 5.23 -27.75 21.66
C MET A 458 5.99 -28.20 20.40
N THR A 459 6.53 -29.42 20.43
CA THR A 459 7.31 -29.97 19.31
C THR A 459 6.44 -30.20 18.08
N LYS A 460 5.22 -30.72 18.28
CA LYS A 460 4.26 -30.96 17.21
C LYS A 460 3.79 -29.65 16.59
N ASP A 461 3.45 -28.63 17.39
CA ASP A 461 3.03 -27.33 16.85
C ASP A 461 4.13 -26.71 15.96
N LEU A 462 5.40 -26.82 16.34
CA LEU A 462 6.51 -26.31 15.54
C LEU A 462 6.63 -27.05 14.20
N ASP A 463 6.53 -28.38 14.22
CA ASP A 463 6.56 -29.20 13.01
C ASP A 463 5.35 -28.90 12.09
N ASP A 464 4.15 -28.80 12.65
CA ASP A 464 2.93 -28.44 11.93
C ASP A 464 3.09 -27.05 11.27
N ASN A 465 3.58 -26.05 11.99
CA ASN A 465 3.84 -24.70 11.46
C ASN A 465 4.85 -24.70 10.30
N MET A 466 5.92 -25.49 10.39
CA MET A 466 6.89 -25.64 9.32
C MET A 466 6.26 -26.30 8.08
N LYS A 467 5.41 -27.31 8.26
CA LYS A 467 4.67 -27.95 7.17
C LYS A 467 3.65 -27.00 6.52
N ILE A 468 2.89 -26.24 7.31
CA ILE A 468 1.98 -25.18 6.83
C ILE A 468 2.76 -24.20 5.95
N GLY A 469 3.89 -23.69 6.46
CA GLY A 469 4.72 -22.76 5.69
C GLY A 469 5.21 -23.35 4.36
N LYS A 470 5.71 -24.59 4.39
CA LYS A 470 6.16 -25.31 3.19
C LYS A 470 5.02 -25.48 2.18
N ASN A 471 3.88 -26.00 2.61
CA ASN A 471 2.72 -26.30 1.77
C ASN A 471 2.17 -25.01 1.13
N GLY A 472 2.04 -23.94 1.92
CA GLY A 472 1.60 -22.64 1.42
C GLY A 472 2.56 -22.03 0.40
N ALA A 473 3.87 -22.10 0.66
CA ALA A 473 4.87 -21.58 -0.27
C ALA A 473 4.84 -22.33 -1.61
N GLU A 474 4.72 -23.66 -1.57
CA GLU A 474 4.63 -24.49 -2.77
C GLU A 474 3.36 -24.20 -3.58
N TRP A 475 2.22 -24.02 -2.90
CA TRP A 475 0.98 -23.66 -3.56
C TRP A 475 1.06 -22.28 -4.22
N ILE A 476 1.56 -21.26 -3.50
CA ILE A 476 1.71 -19.90 -4.05
C ILE A 476 2.61 -19.91 -5.29
N SER A 477 3.76 -20.57 -5.22
CA SER A 477 4.69 -20.66 -6.35
C SER A 477 4.06 -21.33 -7.59
N LYS A 478 3.12 -22.26 -7.39
CA LYS A 478 2.48 -23.01 -8.48
C LYS A 478 1.23 -22.32 -9.03
N HIS A 479 0.49 -21.59 -8.20
CA HIS A 479 -0.90 -21.18 -8.50
C HIS A 479 -1.15 -19.67 -8.47
N ALA A 480 -0.35 -18.89 -7.75
CA ALA A 480 -0.54 -17.45 -7.64
C ALA A 480 0.37 -16.64 -8.58
N LEU A 481 1.53 -17.18 -8.93
CA LEU A 481 2.50 -16.48 -9.78
C LEU A 481 2.11 -16.47 -11.26
N ALA A 482 2.29 -15.33 -11.91
CA ALA A 482 2.23 -15.24 -13.37
C ALA A 482 3.33 -16.12 -14.02
N ALA A 483 3.07 -16.64 -15.23
CA ALA A 483 3.91 -17.66 -15.89
C ALA A 483 5.41 -17.33 -16.08
N ARG A 484 5.81 -16.06 -15.92
CA ARG A 484 7.21 -15.60 -16.04
C ARG A 484 7.82 -15.12 -14.72
N LYS A 485 7.08 -15.19 -13.62
CA LYS A 485 7.49 -14.72 -12.30
C LYS A 485 8.00 -15.90 -11.46
N SER A 486 9.15 -15.74 -10.82
CA SER A 486 9.79 -16.77 -9.99
C SER A 486 9.79 -16.46 -8.49
N THR A 487 9.39 -15.24 -8.13
CA THR A 487 9.32 -14.74 -6.75
C THR A 487 7.91 -14.21 -6.47
N ALA A 488 7.46 -14.28 -5.23
CA ALA A 488 6.13 -13.88 -4.81
C ALA A 488 6.17 -12.58 -3.99
N THR A 489 5.24 -11.67 -4.24
CA THR A 489 4.89 -10.58 -3.34
C THR A 489 3.64 -10.99 -2.55
N VAL A 490 3.75 -11.01 -1.21
CA VAL A 490 2.68 -11.48 -0.33
C VAL A 490 2.21 -10.39 0.62
N LEU A 491 0.90 -10.23 0.79
CA LEU A 491 0.31 -9.41 1.86
C LEU A 491 -0.13 -10.31 3.01
N THR A 492 0.05 -9.87 4.25
CA THR A 492 -0.50 -10.52 5.44
C THR A 492 -1.14 -9.53 6.41
N HIS A 493 -1.85 -10.07 7.39
CA HIS A 493 -2.66 -9.33 8.35
C HIS A 493 -2.52 -9.92 9.76
N CYS A 494 -2.64 -9.07 10.79
CA CYS A 494 -2.40 -9.42 12.18
C CYS A 494 -0.95 -9.91 12.42
N ASN A 495 -0.76 -10.79 13.40
CA ASN A 495 0.49 -11.47 13.67
C ASN A 495 0.23 -12.96 13.89
N THR A 496 0.91 -13.76 13.06
CA THR A 496 0.77 -15.21 12.90
C THR A 496 2.16 -15.87 12.85
N GLY A 497 3.16 -15.19 13.40
CA GLY A 497 4.55 -15.61 13.41
C GLY A 497 4.92 -16.49 14.60
N SER A 498 6.21 -16.48 14.92
CA SER A 498 6.76 -17.15 16.10
C SER A 498 6.19 -16.57 17.38
N LEU A 499 5.81 -15.28 17.37
CA LEU A 499 5.17 -14.63 18.52
C LEU A 499 3.74 -15.12 18.80
N ALA A 500 3.11 -15.82 17.85
CA ALA A 500 1.74 -16.33 17.99
C ALA A 500 1.66 -17.86 18.15
N THR A 501 2.79 -18.56 18.06
CA THR A 501 2.88 -20.03 18.00
C THR A 501 4.03 -20.55 18.88
N SER A 502 4.31 -21.86 18.86
CA SER A 502 5.57 -22.42 19.42
C SER A 502 6.83 -21.87 18.72
N GLY A 503 6.69 -21.43 17.48
CA GLY A 503 7.75 -20.94 16.62
C GLY A 503 7.38 -21.09 15.15
N TYR A 504 8.12 -20.40 14.28
CA TYR A 504 7.95 -20.37 12.83
C TYR A 504 6.66 -19.68 12.32
N GLY A 505 5.51 -19.94 12.95
CA GLY A 505 4.23 -19.33 12.60
C GLY A 505 3.49 -20.02 11.46
N THR A 506 2.24 -19.57 11.22
CA THR A 506 1.37 -20.10 10.16
C THR A 506 1.51 -19.26 8.89
N ALA A 507 0.75 -18.17 8.74
CA ALA A 507 0.82 -17.31 7.55
C ALA A 507 2.18 -16.61 7.41
N LEU A 508 2.77 -16.12 8.51
CA LEU A 508 4.16 -15.63 8.48
C LEU A 508 5.16 -16.78 8.25
N GLY A 509 4.82 -18.01 8.63
CA GLY A 509 5.57 -19.22 8.29
C GLY A 509 5.64 -19.47 6.78
N VAL A 510 4.54 -19.20 6.06
CA VAL A 510 4.51 -19.25 4.58
C VAL A 510 5.47 -18.22 3.97
N ILE A 511 5.48 -17.00 4.51
CA ILE A 511 6.41 -15.94 4.07
C ILE A 511 7.87 -16.35 4.35
N ARG A 512 8.14 -16.91 5.53
CA ARG A 512 9.47 -17.46 5.89
C ARG A 512 9.89 -18.61 4.98
N ALA A 513 8.96 -19.51 4.62
CA ALA A 513 9.22 -20.62 3.71
C ALA A 513 9.57 -20.12 2.30
N LEU A 514 8.82 -19.15 1.76
CA LEU A 514 9.14 -18.48 0.49
C LEU A 514 10.53 -17.84 0.54
N ALA A 515 10.86 -17.10 1.61
CA ALA A 515 12.16 -16.47 1.78
C ALA A 515 13.31 -17.49 1.83
N SER A 516 13.14 -18.60 2.57
CA SER A 516 14.14 -19.67 2.67
C SER A 516 14.46 -20.31 1.33
N LYS A 517 13.46 -20.37 0.43
CA LYS A 517 13.58 -20.87 -0.95
C LYS A 517 14.00 -19.77 -1.95
N LYS A 518 14.30 -18.55 -1.50
CA LYS A 518 14.57 -17.37 -2.34
C LYS A 518 13.44 -17.08 -3.34
N ALA A 519 12.21 -17.41 -2.95
CA ALA A 519 11.00 -17.23 -3.74
C ALA A 519 10.11 -16.10 -3.18
N LEU A 520 10.60 -15.33 -2.19
CA LEU A 520 9.93 -14.11 -1.70
C LEU A 520 10.57 -12.89 -2.36
N GLU A 521 9.78 -12.13 -3.10
CA GLU A 521 10.15 -10.80 -3.60
C GLU A 521 10.00 -9.77 -2.48
N HIS A 522 8.79 -9.70 -1.90
CA HIS A 522 8.46 -8.70 -0.88
C HIS A 522 7.27 -9.14 -0.03
N ALA A 523 7.26 -8.74 1.24
CA ALA A 523 6.14 -8.95 2.16
C ALA A 523 5.51 -7.61 2.58
N TYR A 524 4.20 -7.48 2.41
CA TYR A 524 3.43 -6.38 3.00
C TYR A 524 2.74 -6.89 4.26
N CYS A 525 2.75 -6.10 5.33
CA CYS A 525 1.93 -6.36 6.52
C CYS A 525 1.11 -5.12 6.84
N THR A 526 -0.17 -5.28 7.18
CA THR A 526 -0.97 -4.15 7.64
C THR A 526 -0.74 -3.90 9.13
N GLU A 527 -1.03 -2.69 9.63
CA GLU A 527 -0.86 -2.36 11.04
C GLU A 527 -1.77 -3.17 11.97
N THR A 528 -2.97 -3.54 11.49
CA THR A 528 -3.99 -4.31 12.21
C THR A 528 -4.56 -3.57 13.42
N ARG A 529 -5.29 -2.48 13.16
CA ARG A 529 -6.03 -1.76 14.20
C ARG A 529 -7.16 -2.62 14.79
N PRO A 530 -7.57 -2.36 16.05
CA PRO A 530 -7.03 -1.34 16.94
C PRO A 530 -5.78 -1.74 17.73
N TYR A 531 -5.50 -3.04 17.86
CA TYR A 531 -4.47 -3.52 18.78
C TYR A 531 -3.04 -3.49 18.20
N ASN A 532 -2.91 -3.17 16.91
CA ASN A 532 -1.66 -2.91 16.21
C ASN A 532 -0.73 -4.12 16.19
N GLN A 533 -1.30 -5.32 16.02
CA GLN A 533 -0.52 -6.56 16.01
C GLN A 533 0.49 -6.60 14.85
N GLY A 534 0.09 -6.12 13.67
CA GLY A 534 0.95 -6.20 12.50
C GLY A 534 2.09 -5.18 12.56
N SER A 535 1.82 -3.95 13.00
CA SER A 535 2.88 -2.94 13.17
C SER A 535 3.81 -3.21 14.35
N ARG A 536 3.29 -3.75 15.47
CA ARG A 536 4.11 -4.01 16.67
C ARG A 536 4.85 -5.33 16.63
N LEU A 537 4.23 -6.40 16.13
CA LEU A 537 4.76 -7.76 16.24
C LEU A 537 5.20 -8.32 14.89
N THR A 538 4.36 -8.26 13.86
CA THR A 538 4.73 -8.80 12.54
C THR A 538 5.88 -8.03 11.92
N ALA A 539 5.82 -6.69 11.95
CA ALA A 539 6.94 -5.87 11.49
C ALA A 539 8.22 -6.11 12.31
N PHE A 540 8.10 -6.32 13.63
CA PHE A 540 9.25 -6.70 14.48
C PHE A 540 9.88 -8.02 14.03
N GLU A 541 9.07 -9.05 13.79
CA GLU A 541 9.56 -10.35 13.31
C GLU A 541 10.18 -10.25 11.91
N LEU A 542 9.55 -9.53 10.98
CA LEU A 542 10.07 -9.32 9.62
C LEU A 542 11.42 -8.58 9.64
N VAL A 543 11.57 -7.58 10.51
CA VAL A 543 12.85 -6.85 10.70
C VAL A 543 13.90 -7.75 11.36
N HIS A 544 13.53 -8.47 12.41
CA HIS A 544 14.42 -9.41 13.10
C HIS A 544 14.98 -10.46 12.13
N ASP A 545 14.12 -11.04 11.31
CA ASP A 545 14.45 -12.06 10.31
C ASP A 545 15.08 -11.47 9.04
N LYS A 546 15.18 -10.14 8.94
CA LYS A 546 15.75 -9.39 7.80
C LYS A 546 15.07 -9.70 6.47
N LEU A 547 13.74 -9.86 6.50
CA LEU A 547 12.94 -10.12 5.31
C LEU A 547 12.61 -8.80 4.58
N PRO A 548 12.54 -8.81 3.23
CA PRO A 548 12.12 -7.64 2.47
C PRO A 548 10.65 -7.36 2.77
N ALA A 549 10.39 -6.30 3.53
CA ALA A 549 9.04 -6.03 4.03
C ALA A 549 8.68 -4.54 4.10
N THR A 550 7.38 -4.27 3.99
CA THR A 550 6.79 -2.93 4.16
C THR A 550 5.55 -3.00 5.05
N LEU A 551 5.49 -2.10 6.03
CA LEU A 551 4.30 -1.85 6.84
C LEU A 551 3.37 -0.88 6.12
N ILE A 552 2.07 -1.16 6.13
CA ILE A 552 1.01 -0.27 5.63
C ILE A 552 -0.11 -0.14 6.67
N THR A 553 -0.94 0.91 6.57
CA THR A 553 -2.20 0.97 7.35
C THR A 553 -3.25 0.04 6.74
N ASP A 554 -4.26 -0.35 7.52
CA ASP A 554 -5.31 -1.26 7.03
C ASP A 554 -6.07 -0.65 5.82
N SER A 555 -6.28 0.67 5.81
CA SER A 555 -6.96 1.37 4.71
C SER A 555 -6.14 1.48 3.42
N MET A 556 -4.82 1.24 3.48
CA MET A 556 -3.95 1.32 2.30
C MET A 556 -4.00 0.06 1.43
N VAL A 557 -4.62 -1.02 1.89
CA VAL A 557 -4.67 -2.28 1.13
C VAL A 557 -5.30 -2.11 -0.24
N ALA A 558 -6.43 -1.39 -0.35
CA ALA A 558 -7.08 -1.17 -1.64
C ALA A 558 -6.17 -0.42 -2.63
N ALA A 559 -5.48 0.62 -2.15
CA ALA A 559 -4.52 1.38 -2.97
C ALA A 559 -3.30 0.54 -3.36
N LEU A 560 -2.83 -0.35 -2.47
CA LEU A 560 -1.74 -1.27 -2.75
C LEU A 560 -2.12 -2.27 -3.85
N LEU A 561 -3.30 -2.91 -3.74
CA LEU A 561 -3.76 -3.89 -4.73
C LEU A 561 -4.09 -3.24 -6.09
N ALA A 562 -4.49 -1.97 -6.11
CA ALA A 562 -4.66 -1.20 -7.35
C ALA A 562 -3.33 -0.77 -7.99
N ASN A 563 -2.23 -0.78 -7.25
CA ASN A 563 -0.93 -0.36 -7.76
C ASN A 563 -0.27 -1.50 -8.55
N THR A 564 -0.27 -1.38 -9.87
CA THR A 564 0.31 -2.37 -10.79
C THR A 564 1.81 -2.60 -10.60
N LYS A 565 2.54 -1.70 -9.91
CA LYS A 565 3.96 -1.90 -9.61
C LYS A 565 4.20 -2.76 -8.36
N ALA A 566 3.22 -2.88 -7.47
CA ALA A 566 3.35 -3.66 -6.25
C ALA A 566 3.20 -5.16 -6.53
N GLU A 567 2.39 -5.53 -7.54
CA GLU A 567 2.16 -6.90 -8.01
C GLU A 567 1.98 -7.93 -6.87
N VAL A 568 1.06 -7.66 -5.95
CA VAL A 568 0.73 -8.61 -4.86
C VAL A 568 0.10 -9.86 -5.48
N ASP A 569 0.75 -11.01 -5.32
CA ASP A 569 0.31 -12.27 -5.92
C ASP A 569 -0.67 -13.02 -5.01
N ALA A 570 -0.47 -12.92 -3.70
CA ALA A 570 -1.32 -13.59 -2.71
C ALA A 570 -1.46 -12.77 -1.43
N ILE A 571 -2.62 -12.90 -0.79
CA ILE A 571 -2.86 -12.50 0.59
C ILE A 571 -2.92 -13.79 1.42
N VAL A 572 -2.08 -13.90 2.44
CA VAL A 572 -2.06 -15.06 3.35
C VAL A 572 -2.32 -14.58 4.77
N VAL A 573 -3.38 -15.10 5.39
CA VAL A 573 -3.79 -14.75 6.75
C VAL A 573 -3.81 -15.97 7.65
N GLY A 574 -3.80 -15.78 8.96
CA GLY A 574 -4.05 -16.86 9.91
C GLY A 574 -5.54 -17.14 10.07
N ALA A 575 -5.88 -17.96 11.06
CA ALA A 575 -7.24 -18.15 11.54
C ALA A 575 -7.25 -18.31 13.06
N ASP A 576 -8.30 -17.79 13.69
CA ASP A 576 -8.64 -18.10 15.08
C ASP A 576 -9.60 -19.30 15.14
N ARG A 577 -10.50 -19.44 14.15
CA ARG A 577 -11.35 -20.63 13.97
C ARG A 577 -11.73 -20.79 12.50
N VAL A 578 -11.76 -22.03 12.02
CA VAL A 578 -12.33 -22.40 10.72
C VAL A 578 -13.53 -23.32 10.97
N ALA A 579 -14.72 -22.91 10.57
CA ALA A 579 -15.95 -23.72 10.67
C ALA A 579 -15.93 -24.88 9.66
N ALA A 580 -16.84 -25.85 9.83
CA ALA A 580 -16.93 -27.04 8.99
C ALA A 580 -17.06 -26.74 7.48
N ASN A 581 -17.77 -25.67 7.11
CA ASN A 581 -17.94 -25.22 5.72
C ASN A 581 -16.76 -24.39 5.17
N GLY A 582 -15.71 -24.18 5.98
CA GLY A 582 -14.53 -23.36 5.66
C GLY A 582 -14.66 -21.87 5.96
N ASP A 583 -15.80 -21.40 6.48
CA ASP A 583 -15.91 -20.01 6.96
C ASP A 583 -14.89 -19.77 8.06
N THR A 584 -14.14 -18.68 7.93
CA THR A 584 -12.97 -18.44 8.78
C THR A 584 -13.18 -17.20 9.62
N ALA A 585 -13.19 -17.36 10.95
CA ALA A 585 -13.05 -16.25 11.87
C ALA A 585 -11.56 -15.93 12.08
N ASN A 586 -11.18 -14.69 11.84
CA ASN A 586 -9.84 -14.18 12.07
C ASN A 586 -9.91 -12.70 12.49
N LYS A 587 -8.75 -12.09 12.78
CA LYS A 587 -8.66 -10.69 13.23
C LYS A 587 -9.47 -9.73 12.32
N ILE A 588 -10.21 -8.82 12.96
CA ILE A 588 -10.99 -7.77 12.29
C ILE A 588 -10.16 -7.06 11.20
N GLY A 589 -10.72 -6.97 9.99
CA GLY A 589 -10.05 -6.54 8.78
C GLY A 589 -9.85 -7.67 7.77
N THR A 590 -9.81 -8.93 8.22
CA THR A 590 -9.58 -10.10 7.34
C THR A 590 -10.64 -10.23 6.26
N TYR A 591 -11.91 -10.11 6.61
CA TYR A 591 -13.01 -10.14 5.64
C TYR A 591 -12.87 -9.03 4.59
N GLY A 592 -12.52 -7.82 5.01
CA GLY A 592 -12.27 -6.70 4.10
C GLY A 592 -11.13 -6.98 3.12
N LEU A 593 -10.04 -7.58 3.59
CA LEU A 593 -8.94 -8.03 2.73
C LEU A 593 -9.39 -9.08 1.72
N ALA A 594 -10.22 -10.05 2.11
CA ALA A 594 -10.73 -11.08 1.21
C ALA A 594 -11.63 -10.51 0.11
N VAL A 595 -12.47 -9.53 0.44
CA VAL A 595 -13.29 -8.80 -0.54
C VAL A 595 -12.40 -8.06 -1.54
N LEU A 596 -11.38 -7.35 -1.06
CA LEU A 596 -10.43 -6.64 -1.92
C LEU A 596 -9.61 -7.60 -2.79
N ALA A 597 -9.17 -8.74 -2.24
CA ALA A 597 -8.45 -9.77 -2.97
C ALA A 597 -9.27 -10.26 -4.18
N LYS A 598 -10.53 -10.62 -3.94
CA LYS A 598 -11.46 -11.06 -4.98
C LYS A 598 -11.70 -9.99 -6.04
N TYR A 599 -11.88 -8.73 -5.63
CA TYR A 599 -12.08 -7.62 -6.56
C TYR A 599 -10.86 -7.41 -7.48
N HIS A 600 -9.64 -7.54 -6.94
CA HIS A 600 -8.40 -7.34 -7.69
C HIS A 600 -7.83 -8.61 -8.34
N GLY A 601 -8.49 -9.76 -8.19
CA GLY A 601 -8.01 -11.04 -8.72
C GLY A 601 -6.76 -11.59 -8.03
N VAL A 602 -6.51 -11.19 -6.78
CA VAL A 602 -5.38 -11.67 -5.96
C VAL A 602 -5.83 -12.89 -5.17
N LYS A 603 -4.96 -13.91 -5.06
CA LYS A 603 -5.27 -15.14 -4.33
C LYS A 603 -5.39 -14.89 -2.83
N PHE A 604 -6.44 -15.42 -2.19
CA PHE A 604 -6.65 -15.28 -0.75
C PHE A 604 -6.58 -16.63 -0.06
N LEU A 605 -5.62 -16.79 0.86
CA LEU A 605 -5.32 -18.04 1.53
C LEU A 605 -5.41 -17.90 3.04
N VAL A 606 -5.96 -18.91 3.70
CA VAL A 606 -5.99 -19.04 5.15
C VAL A 606 -4.98 -20.10 5.57
N ALA A 607 -4.05 -19.77 6.46
CA ALA A 607 -3.08 -20.71 7.02
C ALA A 607 -3.44 -21.05 8.47
N ALA A 608 -3.89 -22.29 8.70
CA ALA A 608 -4.34 -22.75 9.99
C ALA A 608 -4.01 -24.24 10.19
N PRO A 609 -3.55 -24.66 11.37
CA PRO A 609 -3.39 -26.08 11.67
C PRO A 609 -4.75 -26.78 11.75
N LEU A 610 -4.78 -28.12 11.63
CA LEU A 610 -6.02 -28.90 11.81
C LEU A 610 -6.67 -28.64 13.17
N THR A 611 -5.87 -28.32 14.20
CA THR A 611 -6.36 -27.99 15.54
C THR A 611 -7.17 -26.69 15.60
N THR A 612 -7.17 -25.86 14.56
CA THR A 612 -7.99 -24.64 14.43
C THR A 612 -9.28 -24.89 13.65
N ILE A 613 -9.43 -26.05 13.00
CA ILE A 613 -10.64 -26.45 12.29
C ILE A 613 -11.63 -27.04 13.30
N ASP A 614 -12.79 -26.42 13.42
CA ASP A 614 -13.87 -26.80 14.32
C ASP A 614 -15.05 -27.36 13.52
N LEU A 615 -15.07 -28.68 13.35
CA LEU A 615 -16.17 -29.39 12.66
C LEU A 615 -17.49 -29.33 13.44
N GLY A 616 -17.48 -28.95 14.72
CA GLY A 616 -18.69 -28.78 15.52
C GLY A 616 -19.44 -27.49 15.18
N THR A 617 -18.74 -26.47 14.70
CA THR A 617 -19.30 -25.21 14.22
C THR A 617 -19.63 -25.35 12.73
N LYS A 618 -20.91 -25.30 12.36
CA LYS A 618 -21.34 -25.60 10.98
C LYS A 618 -20.94 -24.50 9.99
N SER A 619 -21.11 -23.25 10.40
CA SER A 619 -20.88 -22.09 9.55
C SER A 619 -20.35 -20.90 10.34
N GLY A 620 -19.95 -19.85 9.63
CA GLY A 620 -19.52 -18.59 10.23
C GLY A 620 -20.61 -17.88 11.06
N GLU A 621 -21.89 -18.13 10.78
CA GLU A 621 -23.02 -17.57 11.54
C GLU A 621 -23.09 -18.10 12.97
N ASP A 622 -22.55 -19.30 13.20
CA ASP A 622 -22.51 -19.94 14.52
C ASP A 622 -21.32 -19.46 15.37
N ILE A 623 -20.47 -18.57 14.83
CA ILE A 623 -19.30 -18.03 15.54
C ILE A 623 -19.69 -16.75 16.29
N VAL A 624 -19.62 -16.81 17.61
CA VAL A 624 -19.79 -15.63 18.47
C VAL A 624 -18.55 -14.73 18.38
N ILE A 625 -18.74 -13.49 17.92
CA ILE A 625 -17.66 -12.51 17.80
C ILE A 625 -17.41 -11.79 19.12
N GLU A 626 -16.17 -11.85 19.60
CA GLU A 626 -15.72 -11.11 20.78
C GLU A 626 -15.73 -9.61 20.50
N GLU A 627 -16.50 -8.82 21.26
CA GLU A 627 -16.35 -7.37 21.31
C GLU A 627 -15.46 -6.94 22.49
N ARG A 628 -14.59 -5.97 22.24
CA ARG A 628 -13.59 -5.51 23.21
C ARG A 628 -13.79 -4.07 23.67
N PRO A 629 -13.21 -3.68 24.81
CA PRO A 629 -13.38 -2.33 25.35
C PRO A 629 -13.04 -1.24 24.35
N ALA A 630 -13.84 -0.18 24.32
CA ALA A 630 -13.65 1.01 23.48
C ALA A 630 -12.28 1.69 23.66
N ALA A 631 -11.60 1.45 24.80
CA ALA A 631 -10.28 1.98 25.09
C ALA A 631 -9.22 1.54 24.06
N GLU A 632 -9.31 0.34 23.47
CA GLU A 632 -8.36 -0.12 22.43
C GLU A 632 -8.44 0.74 21.16
N VAL A 633 -9.64 1.23 20.83
CA VAL A 633 -9.86 2.11 19.67
C VAL A 633 -9.52 3.56 20.02
N THR A 634 -9.93 4.03 21.19
CA THR A 634 -9.84 5.46 21.56
C THR A 634 -8.50 5.88 22.13
N LYS A 635 -7.65 4.93 22.54
CA LYS A 635 -6.34 5.18 23.14
C LYS A 635 -5.25 4.39 22.42
N ILE A 636 -4.03 4.89 22.44
CA ILE A 636 -2.85 4.18 21.97
C ILE A 636 -1.71 4.36 22.97
N LYS A 637 -0.92 3.30 23.17
CA LYS A 637 0.26 3.31 24.04
C LYS A 637 1.53 3.22 23.18
N GLY A 638 2.49 4.09 23.43
CA GLY A 638 3.76 4.13 22.70
C GLY A 638 4.84 4.94 23.43
N PRO A 639 6.09 4.91 22.95
CA PRO A 639 7.17 5.71 23.50
C PRO A 639 6.90 7.19 23.29
N VAL A 640 7.38 8.01 24.22
CA VAL A 640 7.41 9.47 24.06
C VAL A 640 8.76 9.85 23.46
N ASP A 641 8.75 10.61 22.37
CA ASP A 641 9.97 11.20 21.82
C ASP A 641 10.56 12.20 22.85
N GLY A 642 11.77 11.91 23.32
CA GLY A 642 12.52 12.64 24.33
C GLY A 642 14.01 12.28 24.29
N ASP A 643 14.83 12.91 25.14
CA ASP A 643 16.29 12.73 25.16
C ASP A 643 16.68 11.24 25.16
N HIS A 644 17.29 10.79 24.05
CA HIS A 644 17.68 9.39 23.79
C HIS A 644 18.84 8.91 24.68
N SER A 645 19.16 9.64 25.74
CA SER A 645 20.24 9.39 26.69
C SER A 645 19.88 8.38 27.79
N ALA A 646 18.60 8.00 27.92
CA ALA A 646 18.16 7.05 28.93
C ALA A 646 17.93 5.64 28.33
N ASP A 647 18.54 4.62 28.94
CA ASP A 647 18.37 3.19 28.64
C ASP A 647 16.92 2.66 28.87
N ILE A 648 15.97 3.52 29.23
CA ILE A 648 14.60 3.17 29.60
C ILE A 648 13.61 3.81 28.63
N VAL A 649 12.94 2.98 27.82
CA VAL A 649 11.84 3.42 26.96
C VAL A 649 10.63 3.78 27.83
N LYS A 650 10.34 5.08 27.96
CA LYS A 650 9.14 5.57 28.66
C LYS A 650 7.92 5.42 27.75
N LEU A 651 6.99 4.53 28.10
CA LEU A 651 5.73 4.34 27.40
C LEU A 651 4.61 5.20 28.02
N GLU A 652 3.93 6.01 27.22
CA GLU A 652 2.74 6.77 27.61
C GLU A 652 1.50 6.31 26.84
N THR A 653 0.32 6.54 27.41
CA THR A 653 -0.96 6.27 26.76
C THR A 653 -1.66 7.58 26.46
N VAL A 654 -1.99 7.81 25.19
CA VAL A 654 -2.66 9.02 24.72
C VAL A 654 -4.04 8.71 24.16
N HIS A 655 -4.94 9.70 24.21
CA HIS A 655 -6.26 9.62 23.59
C HIS A 655 -6.17 10.09 22.14
N ILE A 656 -6.73 9.30 21.22
CA ILE A 656 -6.76 9.62 19.78
C ILE A 656 -8.17 9.93 19.26
N ALA A 657 -9.21 9.51 19.98
CA ALA A 657 -10.60 9.77 19.63
C ALA A 657 -11.22 10.88 20.48
N ALA A 658 -12.23 11.57 19.94
CA ALA A 658 -12.99 12.60 20.65
C ALA A 658 -13.68 12.02 21.90
N LYS A 659 -13.63 12.78 23.02
CA LYS A 659 -14.25 12.35 24.27
C LYS A 659 -15.77 12.21 24.12
N GLY A 660 -16.32 11.07 24.53
CA GLY A 660 -17.76 10.79 24.54
C GLY A 660 -18.29 10.11 23.28
N ILE A 661 -17.46 9.80 22.28
CA ILE A 661 -17.90 9.03 21.11
C ILE A 661 -18.15 7.56 21.47
N ASN A 662 -19.21 6.98 20.91
CA ASN A 662 -19.49 5.55 21.01
C ASN A 662 -18.54 4.76 20.09
N VAL A 663 -18.21 3.54 20.48
CA VAL A 663 -17.29 2.67 19.74
C VAL A 663 -17.90 1.30 19.56
N TRP A 664 -17.84 0.80 18.32
CA TRP A 664 -18.02 -0.60 18.00
C TRP A 664 -16.65 -1.21 17.74
N ASN A 665 -16.28 -2.23 18.53
CA ASN A 665 -14.94 -2.83 18.50
C ASN A 665 -15.00 -4.36 18.50
N PRO A 666 -15.49 -4.97 17.41
CA PRO A 666 -15.36 -6.41 17.23
C PRO A 666 -13.89 -6.76 17.05
N ALA A 667 -13.40 -7.74 17.81
CA ALA A 667 -12.03 -8.20 17.73
C ALA A 667 -11.78 -9.09 16.50
N PHE A 668 -12.83 -9.67 15.93
CA PHE A 668 -12.75 -10.61 14.81
C PHE A 668 -13.84 -10.29 13.78
N ASP A 669 -13.64 -10.74 12.55
CA ASP A 669 -14.69 -10.85 11.54
C ASP A 669 -14.68 -12.26 10.94
N VAL A 670 -15.73 -12.58 10.19
CA VAL A 670 -15.87 -13.87 9.50
C VAL A 670 -15.67 -13.64 8.01
N THR A 671 -14.70 -14.36 7.43
CA THR A 671 -14.51 -14.44 5.98
C THR A 671 -15.27 -15.65 5.44
N PRO A 672 -16.30 -15.44 4.59
CA PRO A 672 -17.03 -16.54 3.98
C PRO A 672 -16.11 -17.40 3.11
N SER A 673 -16.32 -18.72 3.14
CA SER A 673 -15.54 -19.68 2.37
C SER A 673 -15.51 -19.36 0.88
N THR A 674 -16.56 -18.75 0.34
CA THR A 674 -16.65 -18.29 -1.06
C THR A 674 -15.59 -17.26 -1.49
N LEU A 675 -14.91 -16.60 -0.53
CA LEU A 675 -13.82 -15.65 -0.78
C LEU A 675 -12.42 -16.25 -0.58
N ILE A 676 -12.33 -17.51 -0.12
CA ILE A 676 -11.07 -18.19 0.19
C ILE A 676 -10.68 -19.11 -0.97
N ASP A 677 -9.49 -18.94 -1.56
CA ASP A 677 -8.99 -19.80 -2.64
C ASP A 677 -8.45 -21.14 -2.10
N GLY A 678 -7.91 -21.15 -0.89
CA GLY A 678 -7.39 -22.37 -0.26
C GLY A 678 -7.09 -22.22 1.23
N ILE A 679 -7.17 -23.34 1.94
CA ILE A 679 -6.86 -23.45 3.37
C ILE A 679 -5.57 -24.27 3.51
N ILE A 680 -4.50 -23.63 3.96
CA ILE A 680 -3.17 -24.21 4.12
C ILE A 680 -3.08 -24.84 5.51
N THR A 681 -2.80 -26.14 5.55
CA THR A 681 -2.63 -26.95 6.77
C THR A 681 -1.30 -27.70 6.73
N GLU A 682 -0.97 -28.39 7.83
CA GLU A 682 0.21 -29.24 7.92
C GLU A 682 0.14 -30.48 6.99
N VAL A 683 -1.07 -30.90 6.60
CA VAL A 683 -1.28 -32.06 5.70
C VAL A 683 -1.40 -31.67 4.23
N GLY A 684 -1.48 -30.38 3.91
CA GLY A 684 -1.54 -29.87 2.54
C GLY A 684 -2.35 -28.59 2.42
N VAL A 685 -2.58 -28.14 1.18
CA VAL A 685 -3.53 -27.05 0.90
C VAL A 685 -4.84 -27.66 0.43
N ILE A 686 -5.92 -27.39 1.15
CA ILE A 686 -7.26 -27.81 0.79
C ILE A 686 -7.87 -26.74 -0.12
N GLU A 687 -8.26 -27.17 -1.32
CA GLU A 687 -8.96 -26.35 -2.29
C GLU A 687 -10.44 -26.77 -2.33
N LYS A 688 -11.27 -25.92 -2.93
CA LYS A 688 -12.68 -26.28 -3.18
C LYS A 688 -12.76 -27.38 -4.24
N GLU A 689 -13.65 -28.33 -4.01
CA GLU A 689 -13.96 -29.37 -4.99
C GLU A 689 -14.84 -28.81 -6.13
N THR A 690 -15.21 -29.68 -7.08
CA THR A 690 -16.06 -29.30 -8.24
C THR A 690 -17.43 -28.72 -7.86
N ASP A 691 -17.92 -28.97 -6.65
CA ASP A 691 -19.15 -28.39 -6.11
C ASP A 691 -18.96 -27.00 -5.48
N GLY A 692 -17.72 -26.48 -5.47
CA GLY A 692 -17.38 -25.17 -4.93
C GLY A 692 -17.26 -25.13 -3.40
N GLN A 693 -17.23 -26.28 -2.71
CA GLN A 693 -17.17 -26.37 -1.26
C GLN A 693 -15.85 -26.96 -0.76
N PHE A 694 -15.49 -26.63 0.49
CA PHE A 694 -14.43 -27.31 1.23
C PHE A 694 -15.01 -28.53 1.94
N HIS A 695 -14.40 -29.70 1.75
CA HIS A 695 -14.78 -30.96 2.40
C HIS A 695 -13.79 -31.28 3.53
N LEU A 696 -13.87 -30.50 4.62
CA LEU A 696 -12.88 -30.53 5.70
C LEU A 696 -12.95 -31.79 6.56
N GLU A 697 -14.11 -32.45 6.62
CA GLU A 697 -14.32 -33.67 7.38
C GLU A 697 -13.40 -34.82 6.94
N ARG A 698 -13.02 -34.85 5.65
CA ARG A 698 -12.14 -35.88 5.09
C ARG A 698 -10.74 -35.86 5.72
N LEU A 699 -10.29 -34.70 6.20
CA LEU A 699 -8.99 -34.55 6.87
C LEU A 699 -8.90 -35.31 8.20
N PHE A 700 -10.06 -35.69 8.76
CA PHE A 700 -10.17 -36.32 10.07
C PHE A 700 -10.55 -37.81 10.01
N ILE A 701 -10.89 -38.34 8.83
CA ILE A 701 -11.29 -39.75 8.65
C ILE A 701 -10.07 -40.67 8.58
N ASP A 702 -8.95 -40.23 8.00
CA ASP A 702 -7.74 -41.05 7.86
C ASP A 702 -6.84 -41.06 9.12
N ASN A 703 -7.06 -40.16 10.09
CA ASN A 703 -6.26 -40.06 11.31
C ASN A 703 -6.77 -40.93 12.48
N SER A 704 -7.87 -41.66 12.32
CA SER A 704 -8.38 -42.60 13.33
C SER A 704 -7.87 -44.04 13.18
N ALA A 705 -6.96 -44.30 12.23
CA ALA A 705 -6.47 -45.64 11.90
C ALA A 705 -4.93 -45.81 11.97
N SER A 706 -4.20 -44.87 12.58
CA SER A 706 -2.74 -44.97 12.77
C SER A 706 -2.32 -44.98 14.23
#